data_AF-A0A843RXT0-F1
#
_entry.id   AF-A0A843RXT0-F1
#
_cell.length_a   1.000
_cell.length_b   1.000
_cell.length_c   1.000
_cell.angle_alpha   90.00
_cell.angle_beta   90.00
_cell.angle_gamma   90.00
#
_symmetry.space_group_name_H-M   'P 1'
#
loop_
_entity.id
_entity.type
_entity.pdbx_description
1 polymer ?
#
loop_
_entity_poly.entity_id
_entity_poly.type
_entity_poly.pdbx_seq_one_letter_code
_entity_poly.pdbx_strand_id
1 'polypeptide(L)'
;MNHAFTFSDAQALVPYLARLGVGGCYFSPFLMARPGSLHGYDICDHNRLNPELGTDADFGALTQTLETHGLLLVLDFVPNHMGVEPQSNMWWREVLENGPCSLYARFFDIDWDPVTPEMKNKVLLPILGDQYGAVLERGELTLGMDDGHLFVQYYDHKLPINPRQQPRVLRHRIDELKAAMGLGDPDLREFLSILTGLHNLPLYTDTDSDSIEERHREKEVLRERLRRLLRASPRIRAHIEEALAAANGVPGRPETFDALHNLLEEQPYRLAYWRTAQHEINYRRFFDINELAGVRVEDPLVFEATHSLLARLFAQNQVHGLRIDHPDGLFDPAGYFARVQALARRSPTAASAGGQHHPDAERPIWMIAEKILSHRETLPHEWLVHGTTGYNFINDVNGLFVKPDGFRALRRIYVRITGRSLPFSEVAYKSKKLIIETTMASELNVLVHALSHIAQGSRRSRDFTLSSLREMLTEVVACFPVYRTYVSHDGWTPSDREMIDRAITEARRRNPAMERSLFDFLRAVLLPERDGDLAFEAADDQKPRPLFAAVDDEDYAHRITFAMKFQQYTGPVQAKGLEDTAFYRYNILVSVNEVGADPARPSRATDEFHATNLHRLATWPCEMLTTATHDTKLGEDVRARINVLSEIPNAWRTELSRWTRITGGARVHYDNDWAPSRNDEYRFYQVLLGIWPPDLGPESPAPAPLVERLRDYMLKAIHEAKLHTSWINPNQAYDDAMATFVDRVLTGSTSHRFLPAFVPFAHKLAHVGAVNSLGQILLRLTSPGVSDLYQGAELWELSLVDPDNRRPVDYELRRRLLDEVETLACDAALLPDDEDALAVAGTHGREVRSEGTATIPARGLGHLAGSELHPKGVTPWGTSEAPSPFTALPTSERTARLSELLDTWRDGRVKLLLTLIGLRLRQMHPNLFLEGEYIPLACDVTVPSDLVAFARRSPKDEGGHVAITLVPRFVASLMWDEPEQWPVGIGTWATSRVLLPPELAALRYRNVLTGQDVPIVTNPQESWIFAGQALKDFPVAVLWGTSG
;
A
#
# COMPACT_ATOMS: atom_id res chain seq x y z
N MET A 1 -4.14 -12.72 1.39
CA MET A 1 -4.75 -13.92 1.98
C MET A 1 -6.15 -13.57 2.45
N ASN A 2 -7.09 -14.49 2.30
CA ASN A 2 -8.49 -14.38 2.72
C ASN A 2 -9.10 -15.79 2.79
N HIS A 3 -10.40 -15.91 3.06
CA HIS A 3 -11.06 -17.22 3.16
C HIS A 3 -10.98 -18.10 1.88
N ALA A 4 -10.64 -17.52 0.72
CA ALA A 4 -10.43 -18.25 -0.53
C ALA A 4 -8.95 -18.56 -0.82
N PHE A 5 -8.02 -18.06 0.00
CA PHE A 5 -6.59 -18.37 -0.06
C PHE A 5 -6.00 -18.30 1.36
N THR A 6 -6.03 -19.44 2.04
CA THR A 6 -5.75 -19.67 3.46
C THR A 6 -4.27 -19.97 3.75
N PHE A 7 -3.90 -20.20 5.01
CA PHE A 7 -2.55 -20.64 5.38
C PHE A 7 -2.18 -21.98 4.73
N SER A 8 -3.12 -22.92 4.60
CA SER A 8 -2.89 -24.21 3.94
C SER A 8 -2.66 -24.05 2.44
N ASP A 9 -3.39 -23.13 1.78
CA ASP A 9 -3.17 -22.83 0.37
C ASP A 9 -1.80 -22.18 0.13
N ALA A 10 -1.42 -21.24 1.00
CA ALA A 10 -0.10 -20.63 1.00
C ALA A 10 1.00 -21.68 1.22
N GLN A 11 0.81 -22.61 2.16
CA GLN A 11 1.75 -23.70 2.43
C GLN A 11 1.95 -24.58 1.19
N ALA A 12 0.87 -24.95 0.50
CA ALA A 12 0.93 -25.75 -0.72
C ALA A 12 1.62 -25.01 -1.88
N LEU A 13 1.70 -23.67 -1.83
CA LEU A 13 2.34 -22.85 -2.84
C LEU A 13 3.86 -22.69 -2.61
N VAL A 14 4.35 -22.86 -1.38
CA VAL A 14 5.77 -22.67 -1.02
C VAL A 14 6.76 -23.36 -1.98
N PRO A 15 6.59 -24.64 -2.38
CA PRO A 15 7.54 -25.29 -3.29
C PRO A 15 7.63 -24.62 -4.67
N TYR A 16 6.51 -24.09 -5.18
CA TYR A 16 6.50 -23.35 -6.45
C TYR A 16 7.28 -22.04 -6.33
N LEU A 17 7.07 -21.29 -5.24
CA LEU A 17 7.76 -20.02 -5.00
C LEU A 17 9.28 -20.23 -4.85
N ALA A 18 9.67 -21.26 -4.12
CA ALA A 18 11.08 -21.64 -3.98
C ALA A 18 11.72 -21.97 -5.34
N ARG A 19 11.04 -22.75 -6.20
CA ARG A 19 11.50 -23.06 -7.56
C ARG A 19 11.60 -21.81 -8.45
N LEU A 20 10.68 -20.86 -8.30
CA LEU A 20 10.70 -19.58 -9.01
C LEU A 20 11.91 -18.70 -8.62
N GLY A 21 12.49 -18.91 -7.43
CA GLY A 21 13.71 -18.24 -6.97
C GLY A 21 13.47 -17.02 -6.06
N VAL A 22 12.28 -16.88 -5.45
CA VAL A 22 12.04 -15.82 -4.46
C VAL A 22 12.78 -16.13 -3.16
N GLY A 23 13.27 -15.10 -2.46
CA GLY A 23 13.89 -15.27 -1.13
C GLY A 23 12.90 -15.17 0.03
N GLY A 24 11.76 -14.50 -0.15
CA GLY A 24 10.78 -14.33 0.92
C GLY A 24 9.37 -14.18 0.39
N CYS A 25 8.42 -14.52 1.23
CA CYS A 25 7.00 -14.40 0.99
C CYS A 25 6.48 -13.17 1.74
N TYR A 26 5.96 -12.20 0.98
CA TYR A 26 5.29 -11.02 1.51
C TYR A 26 3.79 -11.30 1.65
N PHE A 27 3.33 -11.41 2.90
CA PHE A 27 1.94 -11.73 3.22
C PHE A 27 1.17 -10.46 3.58
N SER A 28 -0.06 -10.35 3.03
CA SER A 28 -1.06 -9.39 3.50
C SER A 28 -1.35 -9.58 5.01
N PRO A 29 -2.03 -8.62 5.66
CA PRO A 29 -2.34 -8.75 7.08
C PRO A 29 -3.11 -10.05 7.36
N PHE A 30 -2.69 -10.77 8.40
CA PHE A 30 -3.29 -12.06 8.79
C PHE A 30 -3.76 -12.11 10.24
N LEU A 31 -3.72 -10.97 10.94
CA LEU A 31 -4.32 -10.79 12.25
C LEU A 31 -5.85 -10.73 12.10
N MET A 32 -6.58 -10.98 13.19
CA MET A 32 -8.04 -11.07 13.15
C MET A 32 -8.66 -9.77 12.66
N ALA A 33 -9.23 -9.84 11.46
CA ALA A 33 -9.96 -8.77 10.81
C ALA A 33 -11.47 -9.00 10.94
N ARG A 34 -12.25 -8.10 10.36
CA ARG A 34 -13.70 -8.27 10.20
C ARG A 34 -14.01 -9.61 9.51
N PRO A 35 -15.04 -10.35 9.96
CA PRO A 35 -15.51 -11.53 9.24
C PRO A 35 -15.83 -11.24 7.77
N GLY A 36 -15.40 -12.12 6.87
CA GLY A 36 -15.54 -11.97 5.43
C GLY A 36 -14.57 -10.97 4.77
N SER A 37 -13.63 -10.38 5.53
CA SER A 37 -12.63 -9.48 4.96
C SER A 37 -11.80 -10.16 3.87
N LEU A 38 -11.70 -9.51 2.71
CA LEU A 38 -10.92 -10.00 1.58
C LEU A 38 -9.45 -9.55 1.61
N HIS A 39 -9.10 -8.65 2.53
CA HIS A 39 -7.81 -7.94 2.54
C HIS A 39 -7.10 -7.91 3.89
N GLY A 40 -7.82 -7.95 5.02
CA GLY A 40 -7.23 -8.00 6.36
C GLY A 40 -6.84 -6.66 6.99
N TYR A 41 -6.87 -5.52 6.28
CA TYR A 41 -6.58 -4.19 6.86
C TYR A 41 -7.57 -3.71 7.96
N ASP A 42 -8.78 -4.26 8.00
CA ASP A 42 -9.84 -3.96 8.97
C ASP A 42 -9.68 -4.79 10.26
N ILE A 43 -8.52 -4.65 10.91
CA ILE A 43 -8.15 -5.41 12.12
C ILE A 43 -9.10 -5.15 13.28
N CYS A 44 -9.66 -6.21 13.85
CA CYS A 44 -10.50 -6.16 15.04
C CYS A 44 -9.78 -6.65 16.31
N ASP A 45 -8.73 -7.47 16.17
CA ASP A 45 -7.88 -7.91 17.29
C ASP A 45 -6.45 -8.20 16.81
N HIS A 46 -5.49 -7.37 17.25
CA HIS A 46 -4.07 -7.54 16.92
C HIS A 46 -3.41 -8.76 17.59
N ASN A 47 -4.05 -9.38 18.58
CA ASN A 47 -3.46 -10.45 19.38
C ASN A 47 -3.96 -11.85 19.01
N ARG A 48 -4.69 -11.96 17.90
CA ARG A 48 -5.23 -13.22 17.41
C ARG A 48 -5.00 -13.35 15.91
N LEU A 49 -4.63 -14.55 15.46
CA LEU A 49 -4.61 -14.88 14.03
C LEU A 49 -6.05 -14.89 13.49
N ASN A 50 -6.23 -14.51 12.23
CA ASN A 50 -7.55 -14.51 11.61
C ASN A 50 -8.07 -15.96 11.47
N PRO A 51 -9.19 -16.32 12.14
CA PRO A 51 -9.70 -17.68 12.09
C PRO A 51 -10.19 -18.12 10.70
N GLU A 52 -10.50 -17.18 9.79
CA GLU A 52 -10.87 -17.50 8.40
C GLU A 52 -9.67 -17.93 7.55
N LEU A 53 -8.45 -17.66 8.00
CA LEU A 53 -7.22 -18.09 7.31
C LEU A 53 -6.73 -19.46 7.78
N GLY A 54 -7.24 -19.98 8.89
CA GLY A 54 -6.86 -21.26 9.47
C GLY A 54 -6.59 -21.19 10.98
N THR A 55 -6.11 -22.30 11.52
CA THR A 55 -5.76 -22.46 12.93
C THR A 55 -4.30 -22.08 13.20
N ASP A 56 -3.93 -21.93 14.48
CA ASP A 56 -2.51 -21.78 14.88
C ASP A 56 -1.64 -22.96 14.40
N ALA A 57 -2.21 -24.16 14.26
CA ALA A 57 -1.52 -25.32 13.73
C ALA A 57 -1.25 -25.19 12.22
N ASP A 58 -2.20 -24.66 11.46
CA ASP A 58 -2.03 -24.39 10.02
C ASP A 58 -0.96 -23.33 9.78
N PHE A 59 -0.95 -22.26 10.59
CA PHE A 59 0.11 -21.26 10.55
C PHE A 59 1.47 -21.85 10.94
N GLY A 60 1.52 -22.69 11.97
CA GLY A 60 2.73 -23.44 12.34
C GLY A 60 3.27 -24.28 11.18
N ALA A 61 2.41 -25.04 10.50
CA ALA A 61 2.77 -25.86 9.35
C ALA A 61 3.28 -25.02 8.16
N LEU A 62 2.66 -23.87 7.88
CA LEU A 62 3.14 -22.91 6.89
C LEU A 62 4.55 -22.42 7.23
N THR A 63 4.77 -21.94 8.47
CA THR A 63 6.09 -21.41 8.89
C THR A 63 7.19 -22.47 8.82
N GLN A 64 6.89 -23.72 9.21
CA GLN A 64 7.82 -24.84 9.08
C GLN A 64 8.14 -25.17 7.61
N THR A 65 7.15 -25.08 6.73
CA THR A 65 7.34 -25.35 5.29
C THR A 65 8.19 -24.26 4.64
N LEU A 66 7.98 -22.99 5.02
CA LEU A 66 8.82 -21.86 4.61
C LEU A 66 10.27 -22.07 5.06
N GLU A 67 10.48 -22.42 6.33
CA GLU A 67 11.82 -22.73 6.88
C GLU A 67 12.50 -23.87 6.13
N THR A 68 11.77 -24.96 5.84
CA THR A 68 12.30 -26.12 5.10
C THR A 68 12.80 -25.75 3.70
N HIS A 69 12.20 -24.72 3.08
CA HIS A 69 12.59 -24.21 1.76
C HIS A 69 13.49 -22.96 1.82
N GLY A 70 13.91 -22.53 3.02
CA GLY A 70 14.76 -21.36 3.21
C GLY A 70 14.08 -20.02 2.84
N LEU A 71 12.75 -19.94 2.86
CA LEU A 71 12.01 -18.73 2.54
C LEU A 71 11.69 -17.92 3.80
N LEU A 72 11.91 -16.60 3.73
CA LEU A 72 11.54 -15.68 4.81
C LEU A 72 10.05 -15.33 4.77
N LEU A 73 9.50 -14.98 5.93
CA LEU A 73 8.15 -14.47 6.08
C LEU A 73 8.19 -12.96 6.39
N VAL A 74 7.60 -12.16 5.50
CA VAL A 74 7.42 -10.72 5.67
C VAL A 74 5.94 -10.44 5.91
N LEU A 75 5.61 -9.87 7.06
CA LEU A 75 4.23 -9.56 7.46
C LEU A 75 3.89 -8.10 7.14
N ASP A 76 2.77 -7.89 6.45
CA ASP A 76 2.10 -6.59 6.41
C ASP A 76 1.39 -6.30 7.75
N PHE A 77 1.85 -5.27 8.47
CA PHE A 77 1.36 -4.93 9.79
C PHE A 77 0.64 -3.57 9.78
N VAL A 78 -0.53 -3.52 10.45
CA VAL A 78 -1.44 -2.37 10.44
C VAL A 78 -1.50 -1.69 11.82
N PRO A 79 -0.66 -0.66 12.09
CA PRO A 79 -0.61 0.00 13.39
C PRO A 79 -1.54 1.21 13.51
N ASN A 80 -1.94 1.82 12.39
CA ASN A 80 -2.59 3.13 12.39
C ASN A 80 -4.04 3.09 12.87
N HIS A 81 -4.75 1.99 12.62
CA HIS A 81 -6.20 1.93 12.74
C HIS A 81 -6.71 0.51 13.02
N MET A 82 -7.99 0.41 13.41
CA MET A 82 -8.73 -0.84 13.62
C MET A 82 -10.15 -0.75 13.05
N GLY A 83 -10.70 -1.89 12.64
CA GLY A 83 -12.11 -2.06 12.32
C GLY A 83 -13.00 -1.84 13.54
N VAL A 84 -14.00 -0.97 13.43
CA VAL A 84 -14.87 -0.55 14.54
C VAL A 84 -16.29 -1.14 14.52
N GLU A 85 -16.42 -2.38 14.03
CA GLU A 85 -17.67 -3.13 14.17
C GLU A 85 -17.79 -3.70 15.60
N PRO A 86 -18.76 -3.27 16.43
CA PRO A 86 -18.81 -3.62 17.86
C PRO A 86 -18.93 -5.13 18.15
N GLN A 87 -19.45 -5.91 17.19
CA GLN A 87 -19.59 -7.36 17.32
C GLN A 87 -18.24 -8.08 17.22
N SER A 88 -17.30 -7.52 16.45
CA SER A 88 -15.98 -8.11 16.18
C SER A 88 -14.86 -7.45 16.98
N ASN A 89 -14.98 -6.16 17.29
CA ASN A 89 -13.98 -5.40 18.05
C ASN A 89 -14.43 -5.15 19.50
N MET A 90 -13.85 -5.91 20.42
CA MET A 90 -14.16 -5.81 21.85
C MET A 90 -13.80 -4.44 22.43
N TRP A 91 -12.65 -3.86 22.06
CA TRP A 91 -12.21 -2.56 22.58
C TRP A 91 -13.18 -1.45 22.18
N TRP A 92 -13.61 -1.46 20.91
CA TRP A 92 -14.59 -0.48 20.44
C TRP A 92 -15.95 -0.65 21.11
N ARG A 93 -16.43 -1.89 21.28
CA ARG A 93 -17.66 -2.17 22.03
C ARG A 93 -17.60 -1.64 23.46
N GLU A 94 -16.47 -1.82 24.14
CA GLU A 94 -16.24 -1.30 25.49
C GLU A 94 -16.30 0.24 25.54
N VAL A 95 -15.73 0.91 24.54
CA VAL A 95 -15.84 2.38 24.38
C VAL A 95 -17.28 2.81 24.16
N LEU A 96 -18.04 2.15 23.29
CA LEU A 96 -19.45 2.49 23.07
C LEU A 96 -20.32 2.24 24.31
N GLU A 97 -19.99 1.22 25.11
CA GLU A 97 -20.74 0.90 26.33
C GLU A 97 -20.41 1.84 27.51
N ASN A 98 -19.17 2.32 27.61
CA ASN A 98 -18.65 3.01 28.80
C ASN A 98 -18.07 4.40 28.55
N GLY A 99 -18.08 4.89 27.30
CA GLY A 99 -17.60 6.22 26.94
C GLY A 99 -16.18 6.50 27.40
N PRO A 100 -15.88 7.73 27.88
CA PRO A 100 -14.59 8.10 28.43
C PRO A 100 -14.10 7.25 29.61
N CYS A 101 -15.01 6.61 30.36
CA CYS A 101 -14.69 5.71 31.48
C CYS A 101 -14.27 4.29 31.03
N SER A 102 -14.17 4.03 29.71
CA SER A 102 -13.65 2.77 29.19
C SER A 102 -12.13 2.67 29.37
N LEU A 103 -11.63 1.48 29.75
CA LEU A 103 -10.18 1.16 29.74
C LEU A 103 -9.55 1.40 28.36
N TYR A 104 -10.35 1.30 27.29
CA TYR A 104 -9.92 1.46 25.91
C TYR A 104 -10.24 2.84 25.33
N ALA A 105 -10.82 3.77 26.09
CA ALA A 105 -11.12 5.13 25.59
C ALA A 105 -9.85 5.85 25.09
N ARG A 106 -8.71 5.61 25.75
CA ARG A 106 -7.40 6.16 25.36
C ARG A 106 -6.76 5.48 24.14
N PHE A 107 -7.25 4.30 23.72
CA PHE A 107 -6.65 3.53 22.64
C PHE A 107 -7.01 4.13 21.28
N PHE A 108 -8.19 4.74 21.18
CA PHE A 108 -8.68 5.37 19.97
C PHE A 108 -8.51 6.89 20.02
N ASP A 109 -8.34 7.50 18.86
CA ASP A 109 -8.21 8.95 18.72
C ASP A 109 -9.60 9.59 18.56
N ILE A 110 -10.26 9.82 19.69
CA ILE A 110 -11.62 10.38 19.79
C ILE A 110 -11.55 11.81 20.37
N ASP A 111 -12.21 12.75 19.71
CA ASP A 111 -12.52 14.07 20.24
C ASP A 111 -13.78 13.99 21.13
N TRP A 112 -13.54 13.96 22.45
CA TRP A 112 -14.60 13.87 23.46
C TRP A 112 -15.22 15.23 23.82
N ASP A 113 -14.69 16.35 23.33
CA ASP A 113 -15.23 17.70 23.55
C ASP A 113 -15.43 18.46 22.23
N PRO A 114 -16.22 17.89 21.28
CA PRO A 114 -16.45 18.52 20.00
C PRO A 114 -17.31 19.78 20.15
N VAL A 115 -17.32 20.59 19.09
CA VAL A 115 -18.04 21.87 19.00
C VAL A 115 -19.52 21.78 19.38
N THR A 116 -20.16 20.69 18.96
CA THR A 116 -21.58 20.44 19.19
C THR A 116 -21.77 20.02 20.65
N PRO A 117 -22.42 20.84 21.51
CA PRO A 117 -22.51 20.54 22.95
C PRO A 117 -23.19 19.20 23.27
N GLU A 118 -24.12 18.77 22.41
CA GLU A 118 -24.84 17.50 22.51
C GLU A 118 -23.95 16.27 22.31
N MET A 119 -22.79 16.45 21.67
CA MET A 119 -21.81 15.40 21.38
C MET A 119 -20.72 15.28 22.45
N LYS A 120 -20.72 16.15 23.47
CA LYS A 120 -19.75 16.08 24.57
C LYS A 120 -19.80 14.70 25.23
N ASN A 121 -18.64 14.07 25.39
CA ASN A 121 -18.47 12.71 25.92
C ASN A 121 -19.18 11.60 25.12
N LYS A 122 -19.59 11.85 23.88
CA LYS A 122 -20.25 10.85 23.01
C LYS A 122 -19.43 10.56 21.76
N VAL A 123 -19.60 9.36 21.20
CA VAL A 123 -19.07 8.97 19.89
C VAL A 123 -20.18 9.06 18.83
N LEU A 124 -19.94 9.71 17.69
CA LEU A 124 -20.90 9.72 16.59
C LEU A 124 -20.83 8.41 15.81
N LEU A 125 -21.97 7.73 15.63
CA LEU A 125 -22.09 6.52 14.81
C LEU A 125 -22.98 6.78 13.60
N PRO A 126 -22.40 7.15 12.44
CA PRO A 126 -23.14 7.46 11.22
C PRO A 126 -23.49 6.19 10.43
N ILE A 127 -24.32 5.32 11.02
CA ILE A 127 -24.68 4.00 10.44
C ILE A 127 -26.12 3.91 9.94
N LEU A 128 -26.95 4.92 10.21
CA LEU A 128 -28.36 4.88 9.83
C LEU A 128 -28.54 5.14 8.34
N GLY A 129 -29.48 4.44 7.71
CA GLY A 129 -29.80 4.57 6.28
C GLY A 129 -30.68 5.77 5.94
N ASP A 130 -31.26 6.42 6.96
CA ASP A 130 -32.14 7.59 6.85
C ASP A 130 -32.04 8.43 8.14
N GLN A 131 -32.83 9.50 8.23
CA GLN A 131 -32.92 10.36 9.41
C GLN A 131 -33.33 9.58 10.66
N TYR A 132 -32.69 9.87 11.80
CA TYR A 132 -32.86 9.16 13.08
C TYR A 132 -34.33 8.96 13.47
N GLY A 133 -35.14 10.03 13.46
CA GLY A 133 -36.55 9.95 13.86
C GLY A 133 -37.37 9.03 12.95
N ALA A 134 -37.11 9.06 11.64
CA ALA A 134 -37.80 8.20 10.69
C ALA A 134 -37.43 6.72 10.88
N VAL A 135 -36.15 6.43 11.12
CA VAL A 135 -35.67 5.08 11.42
C VAL A 135 -36.29 4.55 12.72
N LEU A 136 -36.31 5.39 13.77
CA LEU A 136 -36.89 5.05 15.07
C LEU A 136 -38.39 4.74 14.93
N GLU A 137 -39.17 5.65 14.34
CA GLU A 137 -40.64 5.53 14.24
C GLU A 137 -41.11 4.41 13.30
N ARG A 138 -40.25 3.95 12.38
CA ARG A 138 -40.48 2.74 11.57
C ARG A 138 -40.22 1.44 12.34
N GLY A 139 -39.70 1.52 13.56
CA GLY A 139 -39.37 0.34 14.38
C GLY A 139 -38.15 -0.42 13.86
N GLU A 140 -37.26 0.23 13.11
CA GLU A 140 -36.02 -0.38 12.59
C GLU A 140 -34.94 -0.48 13.69
N LEU A 141 -35.08 0.29 14.77
CA LEU A 141 -34.27 0.18 15.99
C LEU A 141 -35.02 -0.62 17.04
N THR A 142 -34.45 -1.76 17.45
CA THR A 142 -35.09 -2.64 18.44
C THR A 142 -34.14 -3.04 19.55
N LEU A 143 -34.58 -2.96 20.80
CA LEU A 143 -33.88 -3.51 21.94
C LEU A 143 -33.99 -5.04 21.97
N GLY A 144 -32.87 -5.66 22.29
CA GLY A 144 -32.75 -7.09 22.54
C GLY A 144 -31.86 -7.38 23.75
N MET A 145 -31.88 -8.63 24.22
CA MET A 145 -31.07 -9.10 25.34
C MET A 145 -30.45 -10.46 25.01
N ASP A 146 -29.12 -10.53 24.97
CA ASP A 146 -28.37 -11.77 24.70
C ASP A 146 -27.40 -12.03 25.86
N ASP A 147 -27.51 -13.19 26.54
CA ASP A 147 -26.62 -13.59 27.63
C ASP A 147 -26.34 -12.48 28.68
N GLY A 148 -27.38 -11.73 29.06
CA GLY A 148 -27.29 -10.64 30.03
C GLY A 148 -26.77 -9.30 29.48
N HIS A 149 -26.52 -9.20 28.18
CA HIS A 149 -26.21 -7.95 27.49
C HIS A 149 -27.48 -7.35 26.88
N LEU A 150 -27.86 -6.16 27.35
CA LEU A 150 -28.85 -5.34 26.68
C LEU A 150 -28.20 -4.62 25.49
N PHE A 151 -28.81 -4.70 24.31
CA PHE A 151 -28.32 -4.05 23.10
C PHE A 151 -29.46 -3.40 22.32
N VAL A 152 -29.13 -2.43 21.46
CA VAL A 152 -29.99 -1.95 20.39
C VAL A 152 -29.51 -2.55 19.07
N GLN A 153 -30.45 -3.12 18.31
CA GLN A 153 -30.24 -3.70 17.00
C GLN A 153 -30.68 -2.70 15.91
N TYR A 154 -29.86 -2.55 14.88
CA TYR A 154 -30.23 -1.90 13.61
C TYR A 154 -29.72 -2.77 12.47
N TYR A 155 -30.62 -3.48 11.78
CA TYR A 155 -30.27 -4.52 10.81
C TYR A 155 -29.25 -5.51 11.38
N ASP A 156 -28.01 -5.54 10.89
CA ASP A 156 -26.95 -6.43 11.39
C ASP A 156 -26.16 -5.83 12.57
N HIS A 157 -26.30 -4.52 12.84
CA HIS A 157 -25.57 -3.80 13.90
C HIS A 157 -26.15 -4.04 15.30
N LYS A 158 -25.37 -4.66 16.19
CA LYS A 158 -25.67 -4.79 17.63
C LYS A 158 -24.83 -3.82 18.44
N LEU A 159 -25.45 -2.80 19.01
CA LEU A 159 -24.78 -1.78 19.82
C LEU A 159 -25.08 -1.97 21.31
N PRO A 160 -24.08 -1.87 22.19
CA PRO A 160 -24.28 -2.09 23.62
C PRO A 160 -25.10 -0.96 24.25
N ILE A 161 -25.85 -1.27 25.32
CA ILE A 161 -26.49 -0.25 26.14
C ILE A 161 -25.68 -0.01 27.40
N ASN A 162 -25.43 1.27 27.72
CA ASN A 162 -24.83 1.75 28.95
C ASN A 162 -25.42 1.02 30.17
N PRO A 163 -24.61 0.22 30.91
CA PRO A 163 -25.09 -0.60 32.02
C PRO A 163 -25.87 0.18 33.07
N ARG A 164 -25.46 1.42 33.36
CA ARG A 164 -26.12 2.30 34.34
C ARG A 164 -27.55 2.68 33.93
N GLN A 165 -27.84 2.67 32.63
CA GLN A 165 -29.13 3.07 32.07
C GLN A 165 -30.08 1.89 31.82
N GLN A 166 -29.58 0.64 31.87
CA GLN A 166 -30.43 -0.56 31.72
C GLN A 166 -31.64 -0.58 32.68
N PRO A 167 -31.54 -0.14 33.96
CA PRO A 167 -32.70 -0.08 34.85
C PRO A 167 -33.86 0.79 34.35
N ARG A 168 -33.65 1.73 33.41
CA ARG A 168 -34.75 2.51 32.82
C ARG A 168 -35.74 1.66 32.03
N VAL A 169 -35.24 0.60 31.37
CA VAL A 169 -36.07 -0.37 30.65
C VAL A 169 -36.53 -1.47 31.59
N LEU A 170 -35.60 -2.07 32.34
CA LEU A 170 -35.87 -3.28 33.12
C LEU A 170 -36.84 -3.05 34.30
N ARG A 171 -37.07 -1.79 34.71
CA ARG A 171 -38.07 -1.41 35.73
C ARG A 171 -39.49 -1.23 35.18
N HIS A 172 -39.72 -1.42 33.88
CA HIS A 172 -41.06 -1.35 33.30
C HIS A 172 -42.04 -2.23 34.09
N ARG A 173 -43.15 -1.68 34.58
CA ARG A 173 -44.17 -2.38 35.39
C ARG A 173 -43.61 -3.17 36.59
N ILE A 174 -42.50 -2.71 37.19
CA ILE A 174 -41.83 -3.42 38.28
C ILE A 174 -42.75 -3.66 39.49
N ASP A 175 -43.70 -2.78 39.76
CA ASP A 175 -44.62 -2.94 40.90
C ASP A 175 -45.62 -4.08 40.69
N GLU A 176 -45.97 -4.37 39.44
CA GLU A 176 -46.80 -5.53 39.10
C GLU A 176 -46.01 -6.83 39.25
N LEU A 177 -44.74 -6.84 38.84
CA LEU A 177 -43.84 -7.96 39.10
C LEU A 177 -43.67 -8.23 40.60
N LYS A 178 -43.48 -7.16 41.41
CA LYS A 178 -43.41 -7.27 42.87
C LYS A 178 -44.68 -7.86 43.46
N ALA A 179 -45.85 -7.46 42.96
CA ALA A 179 -47.13 -8.00 43.40
C ALA A 179 -47.31 -9.48 42.99
N ALA A 180 -46.84 -9.87 41.80
CA ALA A 180 -46.99 -11.22 41.26
C ALA A 180 -46.04 -12.27 41.88
N MET A 181 -44.83 -11.87 42.26
CA MET A 181 -43.82 -12.77 42.86
C MET A 181 -43.80 -12.69 44.40
N GLY A 182 -44.16 -11.54 44.97
CA GLY A 182 -44.07 -11.27 46.41
C GLY A 182 -42.66 -10.86 46.85
N LEU A 183 -42.56 -9.89 47.78
CA LEU A 183 -41.29 -9.30 48.24
C LEU A 183 -40.32 -10.29 48.94
N GLY A 184 -40.79 -11.49 49.27
CA GLY A 184 -39.99 -12.58 49.83
C GLY A 184 -39.23 -13.41 48.80
N ASP A 185 -39.61 -13.33 47.53
CA ASP A 185 -39.07 -14.17 46.47
C ASP A 185 -37.56 -13.91 46.23
N PRO A 186 -36.71 -14.95 46.23
CA PRO A 186 -35.27 -14.78 46.10
C PRO A 186 -34.85 -14.26 44.73
N ASP A 187 -35.52 -14.66 43.65
CA ASP A 187 -35.21 -14.22 42.29
C ASP A 187 -35.56 -12.74 42.10
N LEU A 188 -36.70 -12.30 42.66
CA LEU A 188 -37.10 -10.89 42.66
C LEU A 188 -36.10 -10.04 43.46
N ARG A 189 -35.65 -10.50 44.63
CA ARG A 189 -34.66 -9.78 45.45
C ARG A 189 -33.33 -9.65 44.74
N GLU A 190 -32.88 -10.72 44.08
CA GLU A 190 -31.66 -10.70 43.28
C GLU A 190 -31.80 -9.74 42.09
N PHE A 191 -32.93 -9.77 41.39
CA PHE A 191 -33.20 -8.83 40.30
C PHE A 191 -33.13 -7.36 40.77
N LEU A 192 -33.81 -7.03 41.87
CA LEU A 192 -33.80 -5.68 42.44
C LEU A 192 -32.39 -5.26 42.92
N SER A 193 -31.61 -6.20 43.46
CA SER A 193 -30.20 -5.96 43.84
C SER A 193 -29.35 -5.64 42.62
N ILE A 194 -29.50 -6.40 41.53
CA ILE A 194 -28.80 -6.15 40.26
C ILE A 194 -29.16 -4.77 39.70
N LEU A 195 -30.46 -4.43 39.65
CA LEU A 195 -30.92 -3.12 39.16
C LEU A 195 -30.38 -1.95 39.99
N THR A 196 -30.22 -2.16 41.30
CA THR A 196 -29.63 -1.16 42.21
C THR A 196 -28.13 -1.03 41.96
N GLY A 197 -27.41 -2.16 41.82
CA GLY A 197 -25.99 -2.15 41.49
C GLY A 197 -25.71 -1.46 40.16
N LEU A 198 -26.48 -1.77 39.11
CA LEU A 198 -26.36 -1.13 37.79
C LEU A 198 -26.55 0.39 37.90
N HIS A 199 -27.59 0.84 38.61
CA HIS A 199 -27.86 2.27 38.81
C HIS A 199 -26.74 2.99 39.56
N ASN A 200 -26.00 2.29 40.42
CA ASN A 200 -24.95 2.85 41.27
C ASN A 200 -23.56 2.82 40.63
N LEU A 201 -23.36 2.16 39.48
CA LEU A 201 -22.08 2.18 38.75
C LEU A 201 -21.60 3.61 38.52
N PRO A 202 -20.30 3.94 38.63
CA PRO A 202 -19.77 5.28 38.31
C PRO A 202 -20.29 5.81 36.98
N LEU A 203 -20.40 7.13 36.79
CA LEU A 203 -20.84 7.69 35.52
C LEU A 203 -19.86 7.32 34.41
N TYR A 204 -20.35 7.20 33.18
CA TYR A 204 -19.48 6.90 32.04
C TYR A 204 -18.51 8.07 31.71
N THR A 205 -18.69 9.21 32.37
CA THR A 205 -17.87 10.43 32.29
C THR A 205 -16.86 10.55 33.43
N ASP A 206 -16.88 9.67 34.43
CA ASP A 206 -15.95 9.71 35.56
C ASP A 206 -14.63 9.04 35.13
N THR A 207 -13.62 9.84 34.77
CA THR A 207 -12.38 9.38 34.13
C THR A 207 -11.20 9.18 35.09
N ASP A 208 -11.41 9.23 36.40
CA ASP A 208 -10.37 8.88 37.36
C ASP A 208 -10.16 7.35 37.42
N SER A 209 -8.95 6.93 37.82
CA SER A 209 -8.55 5.52 37.77
C SER A 209 -9.44 4.61 38.61
N ASP A 210 -9.88 5.08 39.80
CA ASP A 210 -10.68 4.28 40.72
C ASP A 210 -12.08 4.04 40.13
N SER A 211 -12.71 5.10 39.58
CA SER A 211 -14.01 5.00 38.90
C SER A 211 -13.97 4.07 37.69
N ILE A 212 -12.90 4.13 36.87
CA ILE A 212 -12.72 3.25 35.71
C ILE A 212 -12.63 1.78 36.13
N GLU A 213 -11.79 1.48 37.13
CA GLU A 213 -11.62 0.11 37.63
C GLU A 213 -12.90 -0.42 38.30
N GLU A 214 -13.57 0.41 39.12
CA GLU A 214 -14.83 0.06 39.76
C GLU A 214 -15.91 -0.22 38.71
N ARG A 215 -16.11 0.69 37.75
CA ARG A 215 -17.12 0.52 36.70
C ARG A 215 -16.87 -0.74 35.88
N HIS A 216 -15.62 -0.98 35.47
CA HIS A 216 -15.26 -2.16 34.69
C HIS A 216 -15.46 -3.47 35.47
N ARG A 217 -15.08 -3.52 36.76
CA ARG A 217 -15.25 -4.71 37.58
C ARG A 217 -16.72 -4.98 37.92
N GLU A 218 -17.41 -3.98 38.46
CA GLU A 218 -18.77 -4.15 38.97
C GLU A 218 -19.78 -4.44 37.85
N LYS A 219 -19.62 -3.84 36.65
CA LYS A 219 -20.51 -4.14 35.52
C LYS A 219 -20.45 -5.62 35.12
N GLU A 220 -19.28 -6.24 35.11
CA GLU A 220 -19.13 -7.66 34.74
C GLU A 220 -19.72 -8.58 35.80
N VAL A 221 -19.52 -8.25 37.09
CA VAL A 221 -20.15 -8.97 38.21
C VAL A 221 -21.67 -8.93 38.11
N LEU A 222 -22.25 -7.75 37.88
CA LEU A 222 -23.69 -7.56 37.76
C LEU A 222 -24.25 -8.26 36.52
N ARG A 223 -23.52 -8.22 35.40
CA ARG A 223 -23.90 -8.90 34.16
C ARG A 223 -23.93 -10.43 34.32
N GLU A 224 -22.93 -11.02 34.97
CA GLU A 224 -22.90 -12.45 35.24
C GLU A 224 -24.02 -12.87 36.20
N ARG A 225 -24.32 -12.05 37.21
CA ARG A 225 -25.49 -12.26 38.09
C ARG A 225 -26.80 -12.22 37.30
N LEU A 226 -26.98 -11.24 36.41
CA LEU A 226 -28.16 -11.14 35.56
C LEU A 226 -28.30 -12.34 34.61
N ARG A 227 -27.20 -12.76 33.97
CA ARG A 227 -27.17 -13.93 33.09
C ARG A 227 -27.62 -15.19 33.83
N ARG A 228 -27.12 -15.42 35.03
CA ARG A 228 -27.50 -16.56 35.87
C ARG A 228 -28.97 -16.50 36.27
N LEU A 229 -29.45 -15.33 36.67
CA LEU A 229 -30.86 -15.11 37.03
C LEU A 229 -31.79 -15.36 35.84
N LEU A 230 -31.44 -14.86 34.66
CA LEU A 230 -32.21 -15.09 33.42
C LEU A 230 -32.33 -16.57 33.08
N ARG A 231 -31.27 -17.36 33.32
CA ARG A 231 -31.28 -18.82 33.13
C ARG A 231 -32.13 -19.54 34.17
N ALA A 232 -32.12 -19.07 35.42
CA ALA A 232 -32.81 -19.70 36.54
C ALA A 232 -34.30 -19.35 36.65
N SER A 233 -34.69 -18.12 36.27
CA SER A 233 -36.03 -17.58 36.54
C SER A 233 -36.80 -17.23 35.25
N PRO A 234 -37.70 -18.12 34.77
CA PRO A 234 -38.54 -17.83 33.61
C PRO A 234 -39.45 -16.62 33.79
N ARG A 235 -39.86 -16.31 35.03
CA ARG A 235 -40.69 -15.14 35.35
C ARG A 235 -39.95 -13.82 35.13
N ILE A 236 -38.72 -13.70 35.64
CA ILE A 236 -37.88 -12.51 35.41
C ILE A 236 -37.57 -12.36 33.91
N ARG A 237 -37.33 -13.47 33.21
CA ARG A 237 -37.12 -13.46 31.76
C ARG A 237 -38.34 -12.90 31.01
N ALA A 238 -39.54 -13.42 31.29
CA ALA A 238 -40.78 -12.96 30.68
C ALA A 238 -41.06 -11.48 30.96
N HIS A 239 -40.77 -11.01 32.18
CA HIS A 239 -40.85 -9.59 32.55
C HIS A 239 -39.92 -8.72 31.70
N ILE A 240 -38.68 -9.17 31.48
CA ILE A 240 -37.71 -8.45 30.64
C ILE A 240 -38.17 -8.45 29.18
N GLU A 241 -38.64 -9.57 28.66
CA GLU A 241 -39.19 -9.65 27.29
C GLU A 241 -40.36 -8.66 27.09
N GLU A 242 -41.27 -8.55 28.07
CA GLU A 242 -42.35 -7.56 28.05
C GLU A 242 -41.83 -6.13 28.12
N ALA A 243 -40.84 -5.85 28.97
CA ALA A 243 -40.20 -4.54 29.07
C ALA A 243 -39.52 -4.11 27.77
N LEU A 244 -38.85 -5.03 27.08
CA LEU A 244 -38.21 -4.79 25.78
C LEU A 244 -39.27 -4.52 24.71
N ALA A 245 -40.32 -5.36 24.65
CA ALA A 245 -41.42 -5.18 23.69
C ALA A 245 -42.13 -3.82 23.88
N ALA A 246 -42.35 -3.40 25.12
CA ALA A 246 -42.94 -2.09 25.43
C ALA A 246 -42.03 -0.92 25.02
N ALA A 247 -40.71 -1.05 25.22
CA ALA A 247 -39.75 -0.01 24.85
C ALA A 247 -39.55 0.10 23.33
N ASN A 248 -39.73 -0.98 22.57
CA ASN A 248 -39.56 -1.01 21.11
C ASN A 248 -40.63 -0.24 20.32
N GLY A 249 -41.67 0.27 20.99
CA GLY A 249 -42.70 1.09 20.38
C GLY A 249 -43.59 0.33 19.37
N VAL A 250 -44.52 1.07 18.77
CA VAL A 250 -45.46 0.56 17.77
C VAL A 250 -45.44 1.49 16.56
N PRO A 251 -45.03 1.00 15.37
CA PRO A 251 -45.02 1.81 14.15
C PRO A 251 -46.37 2.49 13.89
N GLY A 252 -46.32 3.78 13.54
CA GLY A 252 -47.51 4.63 13.38
C GLY A 252 -48.03 5.29 14.68
N ARG A 253 -47.36 5.08 15.82
CA ARG A 253 -47.61 5.79 17.09
C ARG A 253 -46.31 6.35 17.67
N PRO A 254 -45.85 7.53 17.22
CA PRO A 254 -44.54 8.09 17.60
C PRO A 254 -44.31 8.16 19.11
N GLU A 255 -45.32 8.49 19.90
CA GLU A 255 -45.24 8.61 21.37
C GLU A 255 -44.85 7.31 22.07
N THR A 256 -45.02 6.16 21.41
CA THR A 256 -44.63 4.86 21.98
C THR A 256 -43.13 4.60 21.88
N PHE A 257 -42.38 5.39 21.10
CA PHE A 257 -40.93 5.29 20.97
C PHE A 257 -40.18 6.18 21.97
N ASP A 258 -40.87 7.04 22.74
CA ASP A 258 -40.25 7.97 23.70
C ASP A 258 -39.35 7.25 24.71
N ALA A 259 -39.71 6.04 25.14
CA ALA A 259 -38.89 5.26 26.07
C ALA A 259 -37.54 4.86 25.45
N LEU A 260 -37.55 4.39 24.19
CA LEU A 260 -36.34 4.05 23.45
C LEU A 260 -35.54 5.30 23.07
N HIS A 261 -36.19 6.37 22.63
CA HIS A 261 -35.52 7.64 22.36
C HIS A 261 -34.75 8.16 23.58
N ASN A 262 -35.43 8.26 24.73
CA ASN A 262 -34.81 8.73 25.97
C ASN A 262 -33.69 7.80 26.46
N LEU A 263 -33.77 6.49 26.17
CA LEU A 263 -32.66 5.58 26.45
C LEU A 263 -31.47 5.86 25.54
N LEU A 264 -31.71 6.04 24.23
CA LEU A 264 -30.66 6.30 23.24
C LEU A 264 -29.92 7.62 23.50
N GLU A 265 -30.62 8.65 24.00
CA GLU A 265 -30.01 9.92 24.39
C GLU A 265 -29.00 9.80 25.56
N GLU A 266 -29.12 8.75 26.38
CA GLU A 266 -28.25 8.50 27.55
C GLU A 266 -27.05 7.61 27.22
N GLN A 267 -26.88 7.24 25.94
CA GLN A 267 -25.75 6.41 25.52
C GLN A 267 -24.47 7.24 25.34
N PRO A 268 -23.28 6.64 25.56
CA PRO A 268 -21.99 7.22 25.21
C PRO A 268 -21.76 7.34 23.70
N TYR A 269 -22.79 7.12 22.88
CA TYR A 269 -22.76 7.29 21.44
C TYR A 269 -24.08 7.90 20.95
N ARG A 270 -24.03 8.50 19.77
CA ARG A 270 -25.20 9.05 19.08
C ARG A 270 -25.32 8.40 17.71
N LEU A 271 -26.48 7.85 17.41
CA LEU A 271 -26.80 7.29 16.10
C LEU A 271 -27.17 8.42 15.13
N ALA A 272 -26.59 8.39 13.94
CA ALA A 272 -26.85 9.41 12.92
C ALA A 272 -26.99 8.79 11.54
N TYR A 273 -27.65 9.54 10.65
CA TYR A 273 -27.68 9.25 9.23
C TYR A 273 -26.26 9.21 8.68
N TRP A 274 -25.92 8.25 7.82
CA TRP A 274 -24.54 8.03 7.37
C TRP A 274 -23.91 9.27 6.71
N ARG A 275 -24.71 10.13 6.07
CA ARG A 275 -24.23 11.39 5.48
C ARG A 275 -23.78 12.44 6.50
N THR A 276 -24.21 12.34 7.75
CA THR A 276 -23.77 13.24 8.84
C THR A 276 -22.28 13.05 9.17
N ALA A 277 -21.69 11.90 8.85
CA ALA A 277 -20.28 11.60 9.07
C ALA A 277 -19.34 12.70 8.53
N GLN A 278 -19.67 13.28 7.37
CA GLN A 278 -18.83 14.24 6.66
C GLN A 278 -18.53 15.51 7.46
N HIS A 279 -19.41 15.86 8.40
CA HIS A 279 -19.33 17.13 9.13
C HIS A 279 -19.17 16.97 10.64
N GLU A 280 -19.66 15.86 11.22
CA GLU A 280 -19.76 15.71 12.69
C GLU A 280 -18.99 14.51 13.27
N ILE A 281 -18.35 13.66 12.45
CA ILE A 281 -17.58 12.54 13.00
C ILE A 281 -16.45 13.06 13.90
N ASN A 282 -16.34 12.48 15.09
CA ASN A 282 -15.48 12.98 16.15
C ASN A 282 -14.41 11.97 16.57
N TYR A 283 -14.03 11.07 15.67
CA TYR A 283 -12.84 10.24 15.84
C TYR A 283 -12.02 10.27 14.55
N ARG A 284 -10.71 10.18 14.68
CA ARG A 284 -9.81 10.12 13.53
C ARG A 284 -10.08 8.82 12.77
N ARG A 285 -10.25 8.91 11.46
CA ARG A 285 -10.46 7.77 10.57
C ARG A 285 -9.19 7.42 9.78
N PHE A 286 -9.18 6.22 9.18
CA PHE A 286 -8.31 5.96 8.04
C PHE A 286 -8.95 6.55 6.77
N PHE A 287 -8.36 7.64 6.27
CA PHE A 287 -8.98 8.47 5.24
C PHE A 287 -10.44 8.81 5.59
N ASP A 288 -11.38 8.58 4.68
CA ASP A 288 -12.82 8.83 4.83
C ASP A 288 -13.64 7.57 5.15
N ILE A 289 -13.00 6.48 5.59
CA ILE A 289 -13.66 5.20 5.92
C ILE A 289 -14.14 5.22 7.36
N ASN A 290 -15.46 5.25 7.56
CA ASN A 290 -16.08 5.37 8.89
C ASN A 290 -15.85 4.13 9.76
N GLU A 291 -15.70 2.97 9.13
CA GLU A 291 -15.53 1.66 9.77
C GLU A 291 -14.10 1.43 10.29
N LEU A 292 -13.17 2.37 10.08
CA LEU A 292 -11.77 2.28 10.51
C LEU A 292 -11.38 3.46 11.41
N ALA A 293 -11.29 3.23 12.72
CA ALA A 293 -10.88 4.27 13.67
C ALA A 293 -9.38 4.24 13.95
N GLY A 294 -8.79 5.42 14.03
CA GLY A 294 -7.38 5.64 14.32
C GLY A 294 -7.01 5.21 15.73
N VAL A 295 -5.91 4.48 15.85
CA VAL A 295 -5.34 4.00 17.11
C VAL A 295 -4.18 4.91 17.53
N ARG A 296 -4.07 5.15 18.83
CA ARG A 296 -3.05 6.02 19.45
C ARG A 296 -1.77 5.26 19.79
N VAL A 297 -1.13 4.69 18.78
CA VAL A 297 0.06 3.83 18.92
C VAL A 297 1.32 4.61 19.38
N GLU A 298 1.24 5.94 19.47
CA GLU A 298 2.21 6.78 20.16
C GLU A 298 2.24 6.54 21.69
N ASP A 299 1.12 6.12 22.27
CA ASP A 299 1.01 5.75 23.68
C ASP A 299 1.69 4.38 23.92
N PRO A 300 2.68 4.28 24.82
CA PRO A 300 3.38 3.03 25.10
C PRO A 300 2.45 1.87 25.49
N LEU A 301 1.38 2.13 26.25
CA LEU A 301 0.44 1.08 26.66
C LEU A 301 -0.34 0.53 25.46
N VAL A 302 -0.72 1.41 24.53
CA VAL A 302 -1.42 1.03 23.30
C VAL A 302 -0.48 0.28 22.36
N PHE A 303 0.77 0.71 22.24
CA PHE A 303 1.80 0.00 21.48
C PHE A 303 1.99 -1.43 22.00
N GLU A 304 2.21 -1.60 23.32
CA GLU A 304 2.39 -2.92 23.93
C GLU A 304 1.17 -3.83 23.73
N ALA A 305 -0.04 -3.28 23.93
CA ALA A 305 -1.28 -4.02 23.77
C ALA A 305 -1.52 -4.47 22.31
N THR A 306 -1.12 -3.68 21.32
CA THR A 306 -1.32 -3.99 19.89
C THR A 306 -0.18 -4.82 19.29
N HIS A 307 0.99 -4.92 19.94
CA HIS A 307 2.17 -5.61 19.37
C HIS A 307 2.54 -6.89 20.13
N SER A 308 1.72 -7.35 21.08
CA SER A 308 2.04 -8.51 21.92
C SER A 308 2.14 -9.83 21.14
N LEU A 309 1.24 -10.09 20.19
CA LEU A 309 1.38 -11.26 19.30
C LEU A 309 2.59 -11.13 18.37
N LEU A 310 2.85 -9.95 17.81
CA LEU A 310 4.04 -9.72 16.98
C LEU A 310 5.34 -10.01 17.75
N ALA A 311 5.42 -9.57 19.01
CA ALA A 311 6.55 -9.87 19.89
C ALA A 311 6.77 -11.39 20.05
N ARG A 312 5.69 -12.15 20.17
CA ARG A 312 5.72 -13.62 20.24
C ARG A 312 6.22 -14.24 18.94
N LEU A 313 5.73 -13.76 17.79
CA LEU A 313 6.15 -14.23 16.47
C LEU A 313 7.64 -13.97 16.21
N PHE A 314 8.17 -12.83 16.66
CA PHE A 314 9.61 -12.57 16.65
C PHE A 314 10.38 -13.53 17.56
N ALA A 315 9.90 -13.75 18.79
CA ALA A 315 10.53 -14.66 19.75
C ALA A 315 10.59 -16.12 19.26
N GLN A 316 9.63 -16.52 18.42
CA GLN A 316 9.51 -17.85 17.83
C GLN A 316 10.16 -17.97 16.45
N ASN A 317 10.83 -16.93 15.95
CA ASN A 317 11.43 -16.87 14.61
C ASN A 317 10.44 -17.17 13.47
N GLN A 318 9.18 -16.78 13.62
CA GLN A 318 8.13 -17.03 12.62
C GLN A 318 7.94 -15.85 11.66
N VAL A 319 8.39 -14.65 12.03
CA VAL A 319 8.36 -13.44 11.20
C VAL A 319 9.77 -12.87 11.08
N HIS A 320 10.20 -12.59 9.85
CA HIS A 320 11.57 -12.19 9.51
C HIS A 320 11.65 -10.76 8.95
N GLY A 321 10.52 -10.19 8.55
CA GLY A 321 10.42 -8.82 8.10
C GLY A 321 9.03 -8.22 8.29
N LEU A 322 8.94 -6.90 8.24
CA LEU A 322 7.70 -6.16 8.35
C LEU A 322 7.55 -5.16 7.21
N ARG A 323 6.37 -5.11 6.62
CA ARG A 323 5.87 -3.96 5.87
C ARG A 323 4.90 -3.22 6.77
N ILE A 324 5.16 -1.94 7.03
CA ILE A 324 4.30 -1.12 7.88
C ILE A 324 3.30 -0.38 7.00
N ASP A 325 2.01 -0.67 7.22
CA ASP A 325 0.88 -0.02 6.58
C ASP A 325 0.71 1.42 7.06
N HIS A 326 0.53 2.33 6.11
CA HIS A 326 0.17 3.72 6.34
C HIS A 326 0.88 4.43 7.52
N PRO A 327 2.24 4.40 7.61
CA PRO A 327 2.98 5.10 8.65
C PRO A 327 2.75 6.61 8.64
N ASP A 328 2.39 7.19 7.49
CA ASP A 328 2.01 8.60 7.38
C ASP A 328 0.68 8.95 8.07
N GLY A 329 -0.08 7.98 8.58
CA GLY A 329 -1.22 8.21 9.47
C GLY A 329 -0.85 8.33 10.95
N LEU A 330 0.37 7.91 11.33
CA LEU A 330 0.82 7.89 12.72
C LEU A 330 1.10 9.29 13.25
N PHE A 331 0.92 9.47 14.56
CA PHE A 331 1.24 10.73 15.22
C PHE A 331 2.77 10.96 15.27
N ASP A 332 3.52 9.92 15.67
CA ASP A 332 4.99 9.89 15.72
C ASP A 332 5.55 8.63 15.03
N PRO A 333 5.73 8.66 13.70
CA PRO A 333 6.23 7.52 12.94
C PRO A 333 7.68 7.14 13.30
N ALA A 334 8.55 8.12 13.55
CA ALA A 334 9.95 7.86 13.92
C ALA A 334 10.04 7.09 15.25
N GLY A 335 9.31 7.56 16.27
CA GLY A 335 9.21 6.86 17.55
C GLY A 335 8.57 5.48 17.43
N TYR A 336 7.59 5.31 16.55
CA TYR A 336 6.99 4.00 16.27
C TYR A 336 8.02 3.01 15.71
N PHE A 337 8.76 3.37 14.67
CA PHE A 337 9.79 2.49 14.09
C PHE A 337 10.87 2.12 15.10
N ALA A 338 11.30 3.08 15.93
CA ALA A 338 12.25 2.81 17.00
C ALA A 338 11.72 1.80 18.03
N ARG A 339 10.44 1.89 18.42
CA ARG A 339 9.81 0.93 19.32
C ARG A 339 9.70 -0.47 18.71
N VAL A 340 9.37 -0.59 17.43
CA VAL A 340 9.33 -1.90 16.73
C VAL A 340 10.72 -2.54 16.64
N GLN A 341 11.74 -1.79 16.27
CA GLN A 341 13.12 -2.31 16.25
C GLN A 341 13.58 -2.72 17.65
N ALA A 342 13.28 -1.91 18.67
CA ALA A 342 13.56 -2.27 20.06
C ALA A 342 12.82 -3.53 20.53
N LEU A 343 11.58 -3.75 20.06
CA LEU A 343 10.82 -4.97 20.31
C LEU A 343 11.52 -6.19 19.70
N ALA A 344 11.97 -6.10 18.45
CA ALA A 344 12.69 -7.16 17.76
C ALA A 344 14.04 -7.49 18.45
N ARG A 345 14.77 -6.50 18.99
CA ARG A 345 16.02 -6.71 19.74
C ARG A 345 15.84 -7.58 20.99
N ARG A 346 14.64 -7.63 21.57
CA ARG A 346 14.36 -8.45 22.76
C ARG A 346 14.22 -9.94 22.43
N SER A 347 14.12 -10.31 21.15
CA SER A 347 13.98 -11.70 20.71
C SER A 347 15.32 -12.46 20.82
N PRO A 348 15.33 -13.74 21.25
CA PRO A 348 16.53 -14.57 21.27
C PRO A 348 17.20 -14.77 19.90
N THR A 349 16.49 -14.57 18.79
CA THR A 349 17.06 -14.58 17.43
C THR A 349 18.01 -13.39 17.19
N ALA A 350 17.72 -12.22 17.78
CA ALA A 350 18.64 -11.08 17.77
C ALA A 350 19.92 -11.35 18.59
N ALA A 351 19.86 -12.21 19.61
CA ALA A 351 21.01 -12.59 20.43
C ALA A 351 21.91 -13.66 19.76
N SER A 352 21.37 -14.48 18.85
CA SER A 352 22.11 -15.53 18.13
C SER A 352 22.71 -15.05 16.80
N ALA A 353 22.24 -13.92 16.26
CA ALA A 353 22.93 -13.15 15.23
C ALA A 353 24.08 -12.26 15.79
N GLY A 354 24.27 -12.25 17.12
CA GLY A 354 25.28 -11.49 17.84
C GLY A 354 26.70 -12.06 17.74
N GLY A 355 27.24 -12.18 16.53
CA GLY A 355 28.68 -12.12 16.31
C GLY A 355 29.14 -10.69 16.58
N GLN A 356 30.21 -10.51 17.35
CA GLN A 356 30.76 -9.18 17.65
C GLN A 356 31.04 -8.42 16.35
N HIS A 357 30.29 -7.33 16.14
CA HIS A 357 30.29 -6.39 14.99
C HIS A 357 29.39 -6.76 13.79
N HIS A 358 28.06 -6.75 13.98
CA HIS A 358 27.11 -6.57 12.88
C HIS A 358 26.92 -5.06 12.59
N PRO A 359 26.99 -4.59 11.33
CA PRO A 359 27.04 -3.16 10.99
C PRO A 359 25.74 -2.38 11.27
N ASP A 360 24.63 -3.03 11.60
CA ASP A 360 23.36 -2.34 11.90
C ASP A 360 22.67 -2.95 13.15
N ALA A 361 23.36 -2.88 14.30
CA ALA A 361 22.81 -3.28 15.59
C ALA A 361 21.50 -2.53 15.96
N GLU A 362 21.19 -1.44 15.25
CA GLU A 362 19.99 -0.65 15.47
C GLU A 362 18.76 -1.19 14.72
N ARG A 363 18.94 -1.96 13.64
CA ARG A 363 17.85 -2.46 12.79
C ARG A 363 17.87 -4.00 12.66
N PRO A 364 17.59 -4.76 13.74
CA PRO A 364 17.64 -6.22 13.72
C PRO A 364 16.61 -6.92 12.83
N ILE A 365 15.49 -6.25 12.47
CA ILE A 365 14.47 -6.82 11.58
C ILE A 365 14.40 -5.99 10.29
N TRP A 366 14.28 -6.65 9.14
CA TRP A 366 14.03 -5.96 7.87
C TRP A 366 12.63 -5.33 7.92
N MET A 367 12.57 -4.01 7.87
CA MET A 367 11.34 -3.24 8.02
C MET A 367 11.26 -2.19 6.94
N ILE A 368 10.16 -2.17 6.20
CA ILE A 368 9.89 -1.21 5.13
C ILE A 368 8.62 -0.42 5.43
N ALA A 369 8.58 0.82 4.98
CA ALA A 369 7.45 1.72 5.16
C ALA A 369 6.62 1.81 3.87
N GLU A 370 5.31 1.62 3.96
CA GLU A 370 4.42 2.07 2.89
C GLU A 370 4.33 3.61 2.90
N LYS A 371 5.31 4.26 2.28
CA LYS A 371 5.40 5.72 2.26
C LYS A 371 5.52 6.20 0.83
N ILE A 372 4.63 7.13 0.46
CA ILE A 372 4.63 7.71 -0.87
C ILE A 372 5.56 8.93 -0.90
N LEU A 373 6.61 8.86 -1.72
CA LEU A 373 7.56 9.95 -1.91
C LEU A 373 7.12 10.82 -3.08
N SER A 374 6.91 12.11 -2.83
CA SER A 374 6.51 13.08 -3.86
C SER A 374 7.74 13.81 -4.42
N HIS A 375 7.89 13.81 -5.74
CA HIS A 375 8.85 14.68 -6.44
C HIS A 375 10.33 14.37 -6.15
N ARG A 376 11.00 15.18 -5.34
CA ARG A 376 12.39 15.00 -4.88
C ARG A 376 12.46 14.75 -3.37
N GLU A 377 11.31 14.45 -2.76
CA GLU A 377 11.24 14.04 -1.36
C GLU A 377 12.09 12.78 -1.15
N THR A 378 12.86 12.78 -0.07
CA THR A 378 13.61 11.62 0.40
C THR A 378 12.96 11.09 1.67
N LEU A 379 13.08 9.79 1.91
CA LEU A 379 12.66 9.20 3.17
C LEU A 379 13.47 9.82 4.33
N PRO A 380 12.85 10.14 5.48
CA PRO A 380 13.58 10.66 6.63
C PRO A 380 14.68 9.69 7.08
N HIS A 381 15.91 10.20 7.26
CA HIS A 381 17.10 9.37 7.52
C HIS A 381 17.10 8.78 8.93
N GLU A 382 16.44 9.44 9.86
CA GLU A 382 16.27 9.03 11.25
C GLU A 382 15.30 7.85 11.41
N TRP A 383 14.51 7.51 10.39
CA TRP A 383 13.64 6.34 10.45
C TRP A 383 14.47 5.06 10.47
N LEU A 384 14.22 4.22 11.46
CA LEU A 384 14.89 2.92 11.60
C LEU A 384 14.26 1.83 10.71
N VAL A 385 14.14 2.16 9.42
CA VAL A 385 13.59 1.32 8.34
C VAL A 385 14.68 1.03 7.29
N HIS A 386 14.37 0.18 6.32
CA HIS A 386 15.25 -0.22 5.22
C HIS A 386 14.86 0.39 3.87
N GLY A 387 13.79 1.21 3.84
CA GLY A 387 13.30 1.88 2.65
C GLY A 387 11.78 1.88 2.57
N THR A 388 11.26 2.16 1.38
CA THR A 388 9.82 2.12 1.09
C THR A 388 9.38 0.81 0.45
N THR A 389 8.08 0.68 0.20
CA THR A 389 7.49 -0.41 -0.61
C THR A 389 7.71 -0.26 -2.12
N GLY A 390 8.42 0.78 -2.59
CA GLY A 390 8.91 0.87 -3.96
C GLY A 390 8.04 1.63 -4.96
N TYR A 391 7.03 2.41 -4.54
CA TYR A 391 6.23 3.25 -5.44
C TYR A 391 7.08 4.30 -6.19
N ASN A 392 8.14 4.81 -5.56
CA ASN A 392 9.16 5.63 -6.22
C ASN A 392 9.78 4.90 -7.42
N PHE A 393 10.13 3.63 -7.26
CA PHE A 393 10.70 2.82 -8.35
C PHE A 393 9.69 2.56 -9.48
N ILE A 394 8.41 2.31 -9.17
CA ILE A 394 7.33 2.21 -10.19
C ILE A 394 7.36 3.44 -11.09
N ASN A 395 7.38 4.63 -10.48
CA ASN A 395 7.29 5.89 -11.21
C ASN A 395 8.56 6.21 -11.99
N ASP A 396 9.74 5.94 -11.43
CA ASP A 396 11.03 6.09 -12.10
C ASP A 396 11.12 5.18 -13.34
N VAL A 397 10.82 3.88 -13.18
CA VAL A 397 10.95 2.91 -14.27
C VAL A 397 9.88 3.13 -15.33
N ASN A 398 8.64 3.46 -14.95
CA ASN A 398 7.57 3.76 -15.89
C ASN A 398 7.89 5.02 -16.72
N GLY A 399 8.42 6.07 -16.07
CA GLY A 399 8.80 7.32 -16.72
C GLY A 399 9.90 7.15 -17.77
N LEU A 400 10.77 6.15 -17.64
CA LEU A 400 11.77 5.81 -18.68
C LEU A 400 11.11 5.38 -19.99
N PHE A 401 9.89 4.85 -19.98
CA PHE A 401 9.22 4.39 -21.21
C PHE A 401 8.24 5.44 -21.78
N VAL A 402 8.19 6.65 -21.22
CA VAL A 402 7.36 7.75 -21.73
C VAL A 402 8.21 8.75 -22.52
N LYS A 403 7.98 8.85 -23.83
CA LYS A 403 8.72 9.74 -24.73
C LYS A 403 8.32 11.22 -24.49
N PRO A 404 9.25 12.12 -24.11
CA PRO A 404 8.89 13.50 -23.71
C PRO A 404 8.16 14.31 -24.79
N ASP A 405 8.68 14.32 -26.02
CA ASP A 405 8.04 15.01 -27.16
C ASP A 405 6.72 14.36 -27.56
N GLY A 406 6.66 13.05 -27.40
CA GLY A 406 5.48 12.22 -27.50
C GLY A 406 4.36 12.69 -26.60
N PHE A 407 4.64 12.80 -25.30
CA PHE A 407 3.67 13.28 -24.31
C PHE A 407 3.18 14.70 -24.63
N ARG A 408 4.08 15.60 -25.06
CA ARG A 408 3.68 16.96 -25.50
C ARG A 408 2.72 16.90 -26.69
N ALA A 409 2.90 15.96 -27.62
CA ALA A 409 1.98 15.74 -28.74
C ALA A 409 0.64 15.15 -28.27
N LEU A 410 0.66 14.17 -27.35
CA LEU A 410 -0.54 13.62 -26.73
C LEU A 410 -1.35 14.69 -26.00
N ARG A 411 -0.71 15.62 -25.27
CA ARG A 411 -1.39 16.75 -24.64
C ARG A 411 -2.15 17.61 -25.65
N ARG A 412 -1.57 17.89 -26.82
CA ARG A 412 -2.25 18.65 -27.89
C ARG A 412 -3.45 17.89 -28.46
N ILE A 413 -3.34 16.57 -28.60
CA ILE A 413 -4.44 15.70 -29.06
C ILE A 413 -5.56 15.70 -28.01
N TYR A 414 -5.23 15.50 -26.75
CA TYR A 414 -6.15 15.51 -25.63
C TYR A 414 -6.92 16.84 -25.53
N VAL A 415 -6.23 17.99 -25.56
CA VAL A 415 -6.86 19.32 -25.52
C VAL A 415 -7.83 19.51 -26.68
N ARG A 416 -7.45 19.08 -27.90
CA ARG A 416 -8.29 19.21 -29.09
C ARG A 416 -9.59 18.39 -29.01
N ILE A 417 -9.53 17.21 -28.42
CA ILE A 417 -10.67 16.26 -28.38
C ILE A 417 -11.57 16.53 -27.17
N THR A 418 -10.99 16.87 -26.03
CA THR A 418 -11.73 17.01 -24.77
C THR A 418 -12.08 18.46 -24.44
N GLY A 419 -11.40 19.44 -25.06
CA GLY A 419 -11.48 20.86 -24.68
C GLY A 419 -10.79 21.21 -23.36
N ARG A 420 -10.18 20.23 -22.66
CA ARG A 420 -9.57 20.43 -21.33
C ARG A 420 -8.10 20.82 -21.47
N SER A 421 -7.71 21.93 -20.86
CA SER A 421 -6.35 22.49 -20.97
C SER A 421 -5.67 22.85 -19.63
N LEU A 422 -6.38 22.69 -18.51
CA LEU A 422 -5.83 23.00 -17.18
C LEU A 422 -4.54 22.21 -16.92
N PRO A 423 -3.49 22.85 -16.37
CA PRO A 423 -2.30 22.13 -15.94
C PRO A 423 -2.63 21.25 -14.73
N PHE A 424 -1.84 20.20 -14.54
CA PHE A 424 -2.08 19.23 -13.47
C PHE A 424 -2.12 19.86 -12.07
N SER A 425 -1.27 20.86 -11.79
CA SER A 425 -1.27 21.57 -10.51
C SER A 425 -2.61 22.21 -10.16
N GLU A 426 -3.33 22.75 -11.15
CA GLU A 426 -4.67 23.31 -10.95
C GLU A 426 -5.73 22.22 -10.75
N VAL A 427 -5.60 21.09 -11.45
CA VAL A 427 -6.49 19.94 -11.25
C VAL A 427 -6.30 19.36 -9.86
N ALA A 428 -5.06 19.16 -9.42
CA ALA A 428 -4.72 18.66 -8.08
C ALA A 428 -5.22 19.60 -6.97
N TYR A 429 -4.94 20.91 -7.07
CA TYR A 429 -5.41 21.90 -6.10
C TYR A 429 -6.94 21.88 -5.95
N LYS A 430 -7.67 21.91 -7.08
CA LYS A 430 -9.16 21.86 -7.06
C LYS A 430 -9.70 20.55 -6.50
N SER A 431 -9.05 19.43 -6.81
CA SER A 431 -9.47 18.12 -6.30
C SER A 431 -9.20 17.99 -4.79
N LYS A 432 -8.07 18.49 -4.28
CA LYS A 432 -7.81 18.55 -2.83
C LYS A 432 -8.82 19.42 -2.10
N LYS A 433 -9.12 20.61 -2.63
CA LYS A 433 -10.17 21.47 -2.05
C LYS A 433 -11.52 20.78 -1.99
N LEU A 434 -11.93 20.10 -3.07
CA LEU A 434 -13.16 19.32 -3.10
C LEU A 434 -13.19 18.30 -1.95
N ILE A 435 -12.12 17.52 -1.77
CA ILE A 435 -12.02 16.52 -0.70
C ILE A 435 -12.08 17.15 0.70
N ILE A 436 -11.35 18.25 0.93
CA ILE A 436 -11.40 19.00 2.20
C ILE A 436 -12.82 19.47 2.51
N GLU A 437 -13.55 19.94 1.50
CA GLU A 437 -14.88 20.51 1.66
C GLU A 437 -15.98 19.44 1.77
N THR A 438 -15.77 18.23 1.22
CA THR A 438 -16.79 17.18 1.18
C THR A 438 -16.55 16.02 2.15
N THR A 439 -15.42 15.30 2.06
CA THR A 439 -15.23 14.04 2.81
C THR A 439 -14.41 14.21 4.08
N MET A 440 -13.58 15.26 4.14
CA MET A 440 -12.63 15.54 5.22
C MET A 440 -12.99 16.80 6.04
N ALA A 441 -14.23 17.27 5.95
CA ALA A 441 -14.64 18.53 6.58
C ALA A 441 -14.70 18.45 8.11
N SER A 442 -14.99 17.29 8.68
CA SER A 442 -14.98 16.97 10.11
C SER A 442 -13.58 17.07 10.73
N GLU A 443 -12.58 16.43 10.13
CA GLU A 443 -11.20 16.46 10.61
C GLU A 443 -10.61 17.87 10.48
N LEU A 444 -10.98 18.61 9.43
CA LEU A 444 -10.67 20.03 9.32
C LEU A 444 -11.26 20.82 10.50
N ASN A 445 -12.51 20.54 10.91
CA ASN A 445 -13.11 21.23 12.05
C ASN A 445 -12.29 20.99 13.32
N VAL A 446 -11.91 19.75 13.62
CA VAL A 446 -11.06 19.44 14.78
C VAL A 446 -9.78 20.29 14.79
N LEU A 447 -9.10 20.40 13.64
CA LEU A 447 -7.91 21.25 13.50
C LEU A 447 -8.23 22.74 13.68
N VAL A 448 -9.30 23.24 13.07
CA VAL A 448 -9.71 24.65 13.19
C VAL A 448 -9.99 25.01 14.65
N HIS A 449 -10.62 24.12 15.41
CA HIS A 449 -10.91 24.33 16.82
C HIS A 449 -9.64 24.35 17.67
N ALA A 450 -8.72 23.39 17.46
CA ALA A 450 -7.42 23.38 18.11
C ALA A 450 -6.62 24.66 17.79
N LEU A 451 -6.59 25.08 16.52
CA LEU A 451 -5.91 26.31 16.10
C LEU A 451 -6.53 27.57 16.69
N SER A 452 -7.86 27.61 16.82
CA SER A 452 -8.57 28.71 17.46
C SER A 452 -8.22 28.83 18.94
N HIS A 453 -8.01 27.72 19.65
CA HIS A 453 -7.59 27.75 21.04
C HIS A 453 -6.19 28.38 21.18
N ILE A 454 -5.25 27.99 20.32
CA ILE A 454 -3.91 28.61 20.25
C ILE A 454 -4.02 30.10 19.93
N ALA A 455 -4.87 30.48 18.97
CA ALA A 455 -5.08 31.88 18.60
C ALA A 455 -5.59 32.74 19.76
N GLN A 456 -6.51 32.22 20.58
CA GLN A 456 -7.10 32.91 21.74
C GLN A 456 -6.09 33.13 22.89
N GLY A 457 -5.08 32.26 23.00
CA GLY A 457 -4.02 32.33 24.01
C GLY A 457 -3.15 33.58 23.92
N SER A 458 -3.13 34.27 22.76
CA SER A 458 -2.34 35.49 22.55
C SER A 458 -3.19 36.70 22.19
N ARG A 459 -2.82 37.87 22.74
CA ARG A 459 -3.45 39.16 22.40
C ARG A 459 -3.24 39.56 20.94
N ARG A 460 -2.26 38.95 20.25
CA ARG A 460 -1.89 39.30 18.86
C ARG A 460 -2.67 38.51 17.81
N SER A 461 -3.29 37.39 18.19
CA SER A 461 -3.98 36.46 17.28
C SER A 461 -5.45 36.23 17.65
N ARG A 462 -5.93 36.75 18.80
CA ARG A 462 -7.28 36.49 19.32
C ARG A 462 -8.44 36.99 18.46
N ASP A 463 -8.19 37.92 17.55
CA ASP A 463 -9.23 38.44 16.65
C ASP A 463 -9.38 37.59 15.37
N PHE A 464 -8.55 36.56 15.19
CA PHE A 464 -8.74 35.59 14.10
C PHE A 464 -9.99 34.74 14.34
N THR A 465 -10.95 34.86 13.43
CA THR A 465 -12.22 34.15 13.51
C THR A 465 -12.08 32.68 13.09
N LEU A 466 -12.97 31.82 13.58
CA LEU A 466 -13.05 30.41 13.14
C LEU A 466 -13.18 30.29 11.60
N SER A 467 -13.97 31.17 10.96
CA SER A 467 -14.14 31.18 9.50
C SER A 467 -12.82 31.46 8.79
N SER A 468 -12.11 32.51 9.19
CA SER A 468 -10.81 32.86 8.60
C SER A 468 -9.75 31.79 8.79
N LEU A 469 -9.73 31.11 9.95
CA LEU A 469 -8.82 29.99 10.22
C LEU A 469 -9.16 28.77 9.36
N ARG A 470 -10.45 28.44 9.21
CA ARG A 470 -10.92 27.34 8.35
C ARG A 470 -10.58 27.57 6.88
N GLU A 471 -10.85 28.77 6.36
CA GLU A 471 -10.51 29.13 4.99
C GLU A 471 -8.99 29.04 4.77
N MET A 472 -8.19 29.60 5.69
CA MET A 472 -6.74 29.61 5.58
C MET A 472 -6.15 28.19 5.62
N LEU A 473 -6.61 27.34 6.54
CA LEU A 473 -6.19 25.93 6.59
C LEU A 473 -6.58 25.18 5.32
N THR A 474 -7.78 25.40 4.79
CA THR A 474 -8.23 24.79 3.53
C THR A 474 -7.28 25.14 2.39
N GLU A 475 -6.92 26.41 2.26
CA GLU A 475 -6.03 26.90 1.20
C GLU A 475 -4.60 26.37 1.34
N VAL A 476 -4.05 26.35 2.56
CA VAL A 476 -2.68 25.87 2.81
C VAL A 476 -2.58 24.35 2.60
N VAL A 477 -3.54 23.56 3.10
CA VAL A 477 -3.55 22.10 2.91
C VAL A 477 -3.74 21.76 1.43
N ALA A 478 -4.59 22.47 0.69
CA ALA A 478 -4.73 22.25 -0.75
C ALA A 478 -3.43 22.55 -1.55
N CYS A 479 -2.55 23.38 -1.00
CA CYS A 479 -1.26 23.74 -1.60
C CYS A 479 -0.08 22.88 -1.12
N PHE A 480 -0.31 21.91 -0.22
CA PHE A 480 0.77 21.07 0.30
C PHE A 480 1.41 20.25 -0.83
N PRO A 481 2.76 20.27 -0.98
CA PRO A 481 3.44 19.64 -2.11
C PRO A 481 3.76 18.15 -1.90
N VAL A 482 3.69 17.67 -0.66
CA VAL A 482 4.01 16.31 -0.20
C VAL A 482 2.82 15.74 0.59
N TYR A 483 2.87 14.45 0.95
CA TYR A 483 1.82 13.84 1.78
C TYR A 483 1.77 14.49 3.17
N ARG A 484 2.92 14.66 3.81
CA ARG A 484 3.04 15.34 5.11
C ARG A 484 4.48 15.77 5.39
N THR A 485 4.64 16.60 6.40
CA THR A 485 5.92 16.86 7.08
C THR A 485 6.09 15.93 8.31
N TYR A 486 7.25 16.01 8.95
CA TYR A 486 7.65 15.18 10.10
C TYR A 486 8.20 16.00 11.27
N VAL A 487 7.59 17.17 11.53
CA VAL A 487 7.75 17.91 12.80
C VAL A 487 7.39 16.98 13.96
N SER A 488 8.23 16.96 14.99
CA SER A 488 8.14 16.08 16.16
C SER A 488 8.38 16.83 17.46
N HIS A 489 8.37 16.13 18.59
CA HIS A 489 8.76 16.69 19.89
C HIS A 489 10.20 17.22 19.94
N ASP A 490 11.07 16.75 19.03
CA ASP A 490 12.44 17.23 18.88
C ASP A 490 12.55 18.52 18.04
N GLY A 491 11.44 18.99 17.46
CA GLY A 491 11.36 20.18 16.63
C GLY A 491 11.09 19.85 15.16
N TRP A 492 11.58 20.70 14.26
CA TRP A 492 11.39 20.58 12.82
C TRP A 492 12.72 20.60 12.07
N THR A 493 12.76 19.96 10.90
CA THR A 493 13.95 19.89 10.04
C THR A 493 13.95 20.96 8.94
N PRO A 494 15.09 21.25 8.30
CA PRO A 494 15.13 22.15 7.14
C PRO A 494 14.18 21.72 6.01
N SER A 495 13.97 20.41 5.83
CA SER A 495 13.02 19.85 4.86
C SER A 495 11.58 20.20 5.21
N ASP A 496 11.18 20.05 6.49
CA ASP A 496 9.84 20.42 6.96
C ASP A 496 9.56 21.89 6.72
N ARG A 497 10.52 22.74 7.09
CA ARG A 497 10.45 24.19 6.87
C ARG A 497 10.28 24.53 5.39
N GLU A 498 11.06 23.92 4.50
CA GLU A 498 10.95 24.16 3.06
C GLU A 498 9.54 23.82 2.55
N MET A 499 8.99 22.66 2.92
CA MET A 499 7.67 22.23 2.46
C MET A 499 6.55 23.11 3.01
N ILE A 500 6.60 23.46 4.29
CA ILE A 500 5.61 24.34 4.94
C ILE A 500 5.68 25.74 4.33
N ASP A 501 6.87 26.33 4.19
CA ASP A 501 7.05 27.67 3.61
C ASP A 501 6.59 27.72 2.15
N ARG A 502 6.81 26.65 1.38
CA ARG A 502 6.32 26.52 0.00
C ARG A 502 4.80 26.46 -0.06
N ALA A 503 4.16 25.64 0.78
CA ALA A 503 2.70 25.52 0.82
C ALA A 503 2.05 26.86 1.20
N ILE A 504 2.56 27.52 2.23
CA ILE A 504 2.08 28.82 2.71
C ILE A 504 2.27 29.90 1.64
N THR A 505 3.43 29.93 0.97
CA THR A 505 3.71 30.90 -0.09
C THR A 505 2.77 30.73 -1.28
N GLU A 506 2.52 29.50 -1.71
CA GLU A 506 1.60 29.22 -2.83
C GLU A 506 0.15 29.54 -2.46
N ALA A 507 -0.30 29.18 -1.25
CA ALA A 507 -1.64 29.52 -0.76
C ALA A 507 -1.86 31.04 -0.69
N ARG A 508 -0.87 31.79 -0.18
CA ARG A 508 -0.90 33.26 -0.16
C ARG A 508 -0.92 33.86 -1.56
N ARG A 509 -0.19 33.27 -2.52
CA ARG A 509 -0.17 33.73 -3.92
C ARG A 509 -1.53 33.52 -4.60
N ARG A 510 -2.22 32.43 -4.29
CA ARG A 510 -3.56 32.11 -4.83
C ARG A 510 -4.66 32.99 -4.23
N ASN A 511 -4.49 33.45 -3.00
CA ASN A 511 -5.54 34.12 -2.22
C ASN A 511 -5.14 35.55 -1.80
N PRO A 512 -4.99 36.50 -2.74
CA PRO A 512 -4.52 37.86 -2.44
C PRO A 512 -5.49 38.70 -1.60
N ALA A 513 -6.75 38.28 -1.49
CA ALA A 513 -7.77 38.96 -0.68
C ALA A 513 -7.75 38.56 0.80
N MET A 514 -7.06 37.47 1.16
CA MET A 514 -6.94 37.02 2.55
C MET A 514 -5.86 37.81 3.30
N GLU A 515 -6.07 38.01 4.59
CA GLU A 515 -5.12 38.73 5.44
C GLU A 515 -3.78 37.98 5.54
N ARG A 516 -2.66 38.68 5.32
CA ARG A 516 -1.32 38.07 5.34
C ARG A 516 -0.93 37.52 6.71
N SER A 517 -1.36 38.18 7.78
CA SER A 517 -1.04 37.81 9.16
C SER A 517 -1.54 36.41 9.54
N LEU A 518 -2.63 35.92 8.92
CA LEU A 518 -3.15 34.56 9.12
C LEU A 518 -2.14 33.50 8.68
N PHE A 519 -1.48 33.72 7.55
CA PHE A 519 -0.46 32.81 7.02
C PHE A 519 0.81 32.85 7.87
N ASP A 520 1.22 34.05 8.31
CA ASP A 520 2.38 34.23 9.19
C ASP A 520 2.13 33.58 10.57
N PHE A 521 0.89 33.65 11.07
CA PHE A 521 0.45 32.97 12.28
C PHE A 521 0.50 31.45 12.13
N LEU A 522 -0.09 30.88 11.08
CA LEU A 522 -0.03 29.43 10.87
C LEU A 522 1.42 28.95 10.74
N ARG A 523 2.26 29.69 10.01
CA ARG A 523 3.69 29.39 9.90
C ARG A 523 4.34 29.25 11.28
N ALA A 524 4.09 30.20 12.18
CA ALA A 524 4.64 30.20 13.54
C ALA A 524 4.03 29.12 14.46
N VAL A 525 2.87 28.59 14.11
CA VAL A 525 2.26 27.44 14.81
C VAL A 525 2.84 26.11 14.31
N LEU A 526 3.07 25.97 13.00
CA LEU A 526 3.63 24.75 12.41
C LEU A 526 5.14 24.63 12.59
N LEU A 527 5.84 25.76 12.71
CA LEU A 527 7.29 25.85 12.92
C LEU A 527 7.56 26.66 14.19
N PRO A 528 7.16 26.20 15.38
CA PRO A 528 7.44 26.91 16.62
C PRO A 528 8.96 26.89 16.87
N GLU A 529 9.48 27.97 17.46
CA GLU A 529 10.90 28.13 17.83
C GLU A 529 10.99 28.20 19.36
N ARG A 530 12.06 27.63 19.96
CA ARG A 530 12.29 27.78 21.40
C ARG A 530 12.96 29.12 21.70
N ASP A 531 12.71 29.68 22.89
CA ASP A 531 13.31 30.96 23.30
C ASP A 531 14.86 30.90 23.33
N GLY A 532 15.46 29.72 23.54
CA GLY A 532 16.91 29.51 23.44
C GLY A 532 17.47 29.61 22.02
N ASP A 533 16.69 29.21 21.00
CA ASP A 533 17.11 29.25 19.60
C ASP A 533 17.06 30.70 19.06
N LEU A 534 16.10 31.48 19.54
CA LEU A 534 15.99 32.92 19.29
C LEU A 534 17.14 33.72 19.91
N ALA A 535 17.70 33.26 21.03
CA ALA A 535 18.80 33.92 21.73
C ALA A 535 20.16 33.77 21.01
N PHE A 536 20.38 32.67 20.26
CA PHE A 536 21.58 32.48 19.45
C PHE A 536 21.58 33.32 18.16
N GLU A 537 20.41 33.57 17.56
CA GLU A 537 20.28 34.53 16.45
C GLU A 537 20.33 36.00 16.92
N ALA A 538 20.00 36.26 18.19
CA ALA A 538 20.00 37.60 18.79
C ALA A 538 21.38 38.10 19.28
N ALA A 539 22.48 37.39 18.96
CA ALA A 539 23.82 37.96 19.08
C ALA A 539 24.04 39.17 18.15
N ASP A 540 23.10 39.42 17.24
CA ASP A 540 22.90 40.68 16.53
C ASP A 540 21.74 41.45 17.20
N ASP A 541 22.06 42.46 18.01
CA ASP A 541 21.20 43.25 18.94
C ASP A 541 19.98 43.98 18.28
N GLN A 542 19.61 43.65 17.03
CA GLN A 542 18.66 44.41 16.22
C GLN A 542 17.52 43.60 15.59
N LYS A 543 17.42 42.27 15.76
CA LYS A 543 16.26 41.51 15.27
C LYS A 543 15.10 41.50 16.29
N PRO A 544 13.95 42.13 16.01
CA PRO A 544 12.79 42.05 16.90
C PRO A 544 12.22 40.62 16.93
N ARG A 545 11.77 40.17 18.11
CA ARG A 545 11.12 38.87 18.31
C ARG A 545 9.97 38.69 17.30
N PRO A 546 9.83 37.50 16.67
CA PRO A 546 8.75 37.25 15.71
C PRO A 546 7.36 37.55 16.29
N LEU A 547 6.46 38.09 15.46
CA LEU A 547 5.15 38.60 15.91
C LEU A 547 4.30 37.53 16.62
N PHE A 548 4.38 36.28 16.16
CA PHE A 548 3.57 35.15 16.63
C PHE A 548 4.37 34.04 17.31
N ALA A 549 5.57 34.35 17.82
CA ALA A 549 6.41 33.40 18.57
C ALA A 549 5.64 32.76 19.74
N ALA A 550 6.03 31.54 20.11
CA ALA A 550 5.49 30.86 21.28
C ALA A 550 5.72 31.71 22.53
N VAL A 551 4.73 31.78 23.42
CA VAL A 551 4.79 32.67 24.59
C VAL A 551 5.57 32.04 25.74
N ASP A 552 5.51 30.71 25.87
CA ASP A 552 6.16 29.88 26.88
C ASP A 552 6.32 28.41 26.38
N ASP A 553 6.90 27.55 27.22
CA ASP A 553 7.13 26.13 26.91
C ASP A 553 5.81 25.33 26.75
N GLU A 554 4.74 25.74 27.42
CA GLU A 554 3.42 25.10 27.31
C GLU A 554 2.78 25.40 25.95
N ASP A 555 2.80 26.67 25.52
CA ASP A 555 2.39 27.10 24.18
C ASP A 555 3.25 26.43 23.09
N TYR A 556 4.57 26.29 23.31
CA TYR A 556 5.44 25.54 22.40
C TYR A 556 4.98 24.08 22.25
N ALA A 557 4.73 23.38 23.37
CA ALA A 557 4.27 21.98 23.35
C ALA A 557 2.90 21.82 22.68
N HIS A 558 1.96 22.75 22.92
CA HIS A 558 0.66 22.76 22.25
C HIS A 558 0.79 22.98 20.74
N ARG A 559 1.68 23.86 20.29
CA ARG A 559 1.95 24.09 18.86
C ARG A 559 2.60 22.90 18.17
N ILE A 560 3.56 22.24 18.82
CA ILE A 560 4.13 20.98 18.32
C ILE A 560 3.04 19.91 18.19
N THR A 561 2.19 19.75 19.21
CA THR A 561 1.07 18.80 19.18
C THR A 561 0.10 19.11 18.03
N PHE A 562 -0.20 20.39 17.82
CA PHE A 562 -1.00 20.83 16.68
C PHE A 562 -0.33 20.51 15.34
N ALA A 563 0.97 20.80 15.18
CA ALA A 563 1.71 20.48 13.98
C ALA A 563 1.69 18.97 13.68
N MET A 564 1.90 18.13 14.70
CA MET A 564 1.84 16.67 14.58
C MET A 564 0.43 16.17 14.20
N LYS A 565 -0.64 16.74 14.78
CA LYS A 565 -2.03 16.47 14.38
C LYS A 565 -2.33 16.92 12.94
N PHE A 566 -1.87 18.11 12.56
CA PHE A 566 -2.01 18.65 11.20
C PHE A 566 -1.39 17.71 10.16
N GLN A 567 -0.23 17.11 10.47
CA GLN A 567 0.46 16.16 9.59
C GLN A 567 -0.33 14.85 9.36
N GLN A 568 -1.14 14.41 10.33
CA GLN A 568 -2.04 13.25 10.14
C GLN A 568 -3.21 13.56 9.19
N TYR A 569 -3.49 14.84 8.92
CA TYR A 569 -4.57 15.29 8.05
C TYR A 569 -4.13 15.55 6.61
N THR A 570 -2.92 16.08 6.39
CA THR A 570 -2.43 16.39 5.04
C THR A 570 -2.29 15.15 4.17
N GLY A 571 -1.89 14.01 4.75
CA GLY A 571 -1.70 12.74 4.05
C GLY A 571 -2.99 12.22 3.39
N PRO A 572 -4.09 12.04 4.15
CA PRO A 572 -5.40 11.71 3.62
C PRO A 572 -5.89 12.65 2.50
N VAL A 573 -5.73 13.97 2.68
CA VAL A 573 -6.12 14.95 1.66
C VAL A 573 -5.29 14.80 0.39
N GLN A 574 -3.99 14.53 0.53
CA GLN A 574 -3.11 14.24 -0.59
C GLN A 574 -3.59 12.99 -1.34
N ALA A 575 -3.77 11.86 -0.65
CA ALA A 575 -4.20 10.60 -1.26
C ALA A 575 -5.55 10.74 -1.97
N LYS A 576 -6.58 11.22 -1.26
CA LYS A 576 -7.94 11.32 -1.79
C LYS A 576 -8.09 12.41 -2.87
N GLY A 577 -7.37 13.52 -2.71
CA GLY A 577 -7.41 14.64 -3.66
C GLY A 577 -6.60 14.37 -4.93
N LEU A 578 -5.45 13.71 -4.80
CA LEU A 578 -4.55 13.42 -5.91
C LEU A 578 -4.89 12.08 -6.57
N GLU A 579 -4.73 10.98 -5.84
CA GLU A 579 -4.80 9.63 -6.38
C GLU A 579 -6.23 9.22 -6.71
N ASP A 580 -7.17 9.50 -5.81
CA ASP A 580 -8.56 9.06 -5.96
C ASP A 580 -9.45 10.16 -6.58
N THR A 581 -8.86 11.24 -7.11
CA THR A 581 -9.64 12.28 -7.81
C THR A 581 -8.89 12.92 -8.98
N ALA A 582 -7.73 13.56 -8.75
CA ALA A 582 -7.02 14.26 -9.82
C ALA A 582 -6.54 13.31 -10.93
N PHE A 583 -6.04 12.13 -10.57
CA PHE A 583 -5.64 11.08 -11.51
C PHE A 583 -6.78 10.60 -12.40
N TYR A 584 -8.04 10.65 -11.94
CA TYR A 584 -9.21 10.30 -12.74
C TYR A 584 -9.71 11.45 -13.65
N ARG A 585 -9.20 12.67 -13.43
CA ARG A 585 -9.55 13.87 -14.22
C ARG A 585 -8.52 14.23 -15.29
N TYR A 586 -7.26 13.81 -15.13
CA TYR A 586 -6.14 14.22 -15.99
C TYR A 586 -5.73 13.12 -16.99
N ASN A 587 -6.53 12.88 -18.02
CA ASN A 587 -6.46 11.66 -18.83
C ASN A 587 -5.49 11.73 -20.03
N ILE A 588 -4.49 12.63 -20.06
CA ILE A 588 -3.58 12.80 -21.22
C ILE A 588 -2.90 11.48 -21.59
N LEU A 589 -2.33 10.82 -20.60
CA LEU A 589 -1.74 9.49 -20.69
C LEU A 589 -2.00 8.80 -19.34
N VAL A 590 -2.93 7.86 -19.28
CA VAL A 590 -3.40 7.32 -17.98
C VAL A 590 -2.38 6.42 -17.29
N SER A 591 -1.36 5.93 -18.00
CA SER A 591 -0.27 5.13 -17.41
C SER A 591 0.66 5.92 -16.50
N VAL A 592 0.60 7.25 -16.49
CA VAL A 592 1.36 8.09 -15.54
C VAL A 592 0.52 8.56 -14.35
N ASN A 593 -0.74 8.14 -14.28
CA ASN A 593 -1.66 8.47 -13.19
C ASN A 593 -1.64 7.33 -12.18
N GLU A 594 -0.47 7.13 -11.56
CA GLU A 594 -0.16 6.01 -10.68
C GLU A 594 0.21 6.50 -9.28
N VAL A 595 0.02 5.67 -8.25
CA VAL A 595 0.34 6.00 -6.85
C VAL A 595 1.78 6.53 -6.75
N GLY A 596 1.95 7.71 -6.16
CA GLY A 596 3.23 8.42 -6.05
C GLY A 596 3.71 9.19 -7.29
N ALA A 597 2.97 9.14 -8.40
CA ALA A 597 3.35 9.84 -9.62
C ALA A 597 3.11 11.36 -9.56
N ASP A 598 3.89 12.10 -10.36
CA ASP A 598 3.55 13.46 -10.79
C ASP A 598 3.25 13.48 -12.31
N PRO A 599 1.96 13.43 -12.72
CA PRO A 599 1.56 13.55 -14.12
C PRO A 599 2.00 14.84 -14.82
N ALA A 600 2.48 15.86 -14.10
CA ALA A 600 3.12 17.04 -14.71
C ALA A 600 4.55 16.75 -15.22
N ARG A 601 5.20 15.70 -14.70
CA ARG A 601 6.54 15.23 -15.05
C ARG A 601 6.51 13.73 -15.43
N PRO A 602 5.87 13.40 -16.56
CA PRO A 602 5.54 12.03 -16.93
C PRO A 602 6.74 11.20 -17.45
N SER A 603 7.85 11.86 -17.80
CA SER A 603 9.01 11.23 -18.41
C SER A 603 10.22 11.32 -17.49
N ARG A 604 11.04 10.27 -17.50
CA ARG A 604 12.31 10.19 -16.78
C ARG A 604 13.46 10.08 -17.77
N ALA A 605 14.52 10.86 -17.55
CA ALA A 605 15.74 10.75 -18.33
C ALA A 605 16.64 9.63 -17.77
N THR A 606 17.46 9.04 -18.63
CA THR A 606 18.30 7.88 -18.28
C THR A 606 19.35 8.24 -17.20
N ASP A 607 19.92 9.44 -17.28
CA ASP A 607 20.84 9.99 -16.27
C ASP A 607 20.17 10.18 -14.91
N GLU A 608 18.93 10.67 -14.88
CA GLU A 608 18.15 10.79 -13.65
C GLU A 608 17.86 9.42 -13.03
N PHE A 609 17.52 8.41 -13.83
CA PHE A 609 17.33 7.04 -13.34
C PHE A 609 18.62 6.45 -12.75
N HIS A 610 19.75 6.63 -13.43
CA HIS A 610 21.06 6.23 -12.92
C HIS A 610 21.41 6.93 -11.60
N ALA A 611 21.15 8.24 -11.51
CA ALA A 611 21.35 9.01 -10.29
C ALA A 611 20.50 8.49 -9.13
N THR A 612 19.23 8.12 -9.37
CA THR A 612 18.37 7.54 -8.34
C THR A 612 18.86 6.16 -7.89
N ASN A 613 19.34 5.30 -8.80
CA ASN A 613 19.91 4.01 -8.43
C ASN A 613 21.20 4.15 -7.59
N LEU A 614 22.07 5.10 -7.95
CA LEU A 614 23.26 5.44 -7.16
C LEU A 614 22.88 5.96 -5.77
N HIS A 615 21.89 6.85 -5.69
CA HIS A 615 21.39 7.35 -4.40
C HIS A 615 20.84 6.19 -3.55
N ARG A 616 19.98 5.33 -4.11
CA ARG A 616 19.41 4.19 -3.40
C ARG A 616 20.49 3.24 -2.88
N LEU A 617 21.50 2.92 -3.69
CA LEU A 617 22.62 2.08 -3.23
C LEU A 617 23.35 2.73 -2.03
N ALA A 618 23.49 4.05 -2.02
CA ALA A 618 24.17 4.77 -0.95
C ALA A 618 23.34 4.94 0.34
N THR A 619 22.01 5.07 0.22
CA THR A 619 21.15 5.45 1.36
C THR A 619 20.17 4.36 1.79
N TRP A 620 19.62 3.60 0.84
CA TRP A 620 18.55 2.61 1.06
C TRP A 620 18.77 1.33 0.22
N PRO A 621 19.91 0.63 0.34
CA PRO A 621 20.26 -0.52 -0.52
C PRO A 621 19.29 -1.70 -0.38
N CYS A 622 18.51 -1.75 0.70
CA CYS A 622 17.52 -2.78 0.99
C CYS A 622 16.06 -2.33 0.79
N GLU A 623 15.83 -1.22 0.10
CA GLU A 623 14.49 -0.74 -0.29
C GLU A 623 13.84 -1.69 -1.31
N MET A 624 12.51 -1.85 -1.26
CA MET A 624 11.78 -2.65 -2.27
C MET A 624 11.79 -1.98 -3.66
N LEU A 625 11.93 -2.80 -4.70
CA LEU A 625 11.77 -2.42 -6.09
C LEU A 625 10.49 -3.06 -6.64
N THR A 626 9.46 -2.24 -6.79
CA THR A 626 8.11 -2.70 -7.13
C THR A 626 7.70 -2.22 -8.51
N THR A 627 6.92 -3.04 -9.21
CA THR A 627 6.25 -2.66 -10.47
C THR A 627 4.74 -2.86 -10.43
N ALA A 628 4.19 -3.66 -9.52
CA ALA A 628 2.74 -3.79 -9.34
C ALA A 628 2.43 -4.02 -7.85
N THR A 629 1.29 -3.56 -7.37
CA THR A 629 0.81 -3.81 -5.99
C THR A 629 -0.71 -4.01 -5.97
N HIS A 630 -1.23 -4.39 -4.81
CA HIS A 630 -2.67 -4.44 -4.55
C HIS A 630 -3.37 -3.06 -4.58
N ASP A 631 -2.62 -1.94 -4.63
CA ASP A 631 -3.18 -0.58 -4.67
C ASP A 631 -2.80 0.22 -5.93
N THR A 632 -1.92 -0.32 -6.79
CA THR A 632 -1.64 0.31 -8.09
C THR A 632 -2.93 0.50 -8.90
N LYS A 633 -3.06 1.65 -9.55
CA LYS A 633 -4.25 2.02 -10.33
C LYS A 633 -4.35 1.22 -11.63
N LEU A 634 -3.23 0.74 -12.16
CA LEU A 634 -3.14 -0.15 -13.33
C LEU A 634 -2.05 -1.20 -13.11
N GLY A 635 -2.18 -2.39 -13.70
CA GLY A 635 -1.12 -3.40 -13.72
C GLY A 635 0.12 -2.94 -14.50
N GLU A 636 1.28 -3.53 -14.20
CA GLU A 636 2.56 -3.14 -14.81
C GLU A 636 2.55 -3.22 -16.35
N ASP A 637 1.93 -4.26 -16.90
CA ASP A 637 1.88 -4.47 -18.35
C ASP A 637 0.82 -3.60 -19.03
N VAL A 638 -0.25 -3.24 -18.30
CA VAL A 638 -1.23 -2.24 -18.75
C VAL A 638 -0.54 -0.89 -18.95
N ARG A 639 0.29 -0.47 -17.99
CA ARG A 639 1.06 0.78 -18.10
C ARG A 639 2.10 0.72 -19.22
N ALA A 640 2.87 -0.37 -19.29
CA ALA A 640 3.90 -0.56 -20.32
C ALA A 640 3.34 -0.48 -21.75
N ARG A 641 2.15 -1.05 -21.96
CA ARG A 641 1.37 -0.95 -23.21
C ARG A 641 0.92 0.48 -23.51
N ILE A 642 0.30 1.15 -22.55
CA ILE A 642 -0.22 2.51 -22.74
C ILE A 642 0.91 3.52 -23.00
N ASN A 643 2.09 3.33 -22.40
CA ASN A 643 3.27 4.18 -22.62
C ASN A 643 3.67 4.29 -24.11
N VAL A 644 3.42 3.24 -24.89
CA VAL A 644 3.70 3.20 -26.35
C VAL A 644 2.96 4.31 -27.09
N LEU A 645 1.81 4.78 -26.61
CA LEU A 645 1.09 5.91 -27.22
C LEU A 645 1.93 7.19 -27.29
N SER A 646 2.89 7.36 -26.37
CA SER A 646 3.83 8.49 -26.41
C SER A 646 4.81 8.37 -27.58
N GLU A 647 5.10 7.17 -28.07
CA GLU A 647 6.00 6.96 -29.20
C GLU A 647 5.32 7.18 -30.55
N ILE A 648 4.01 6.93 -30.61
CA ILE A 648 3.19 6.92 -31.83
C ILE A 648 2.01 7.91 -31.81
N PRO A 649 2.20 9.19 -31.41
CA PRO A 649 1.09 10.13 -31.20
C PRO A 649 0.27 10.40 -32.48
N ASN A 650 0.88 10.28 -33.66
CA ASN A 650 0.19 10.47 -34.94
C ASN A 650 -0.75 9.30 -35.29
N ALA A 651 -0.30 8.06 -35.05
CA ALA A 651 -1.12 6.87 -35.24
C ALA A 651 -2.28 6.87 -34.24
N TRP A 652 -1.98 7.18 -32.96
CA TRP A 652 -2.99 7.37 -31.92
C TRP A 652 -4.06 8.39 -32.31
N ARG A 653 -3.68 9.60 -32.73
CA ARG A 653 -4.62 10.64 -33.17
C ARG A 653 -5.56 10.16 -34.27
N THR A 654 -5.01 9.42 -35.23
CA THR A 654 -5.74 8.94 -36.42
C THR A 654 -6.78 7.91 -36.01
N GLU A 655 -6.37 6.89 -35.26
CA GLU A 655 -7.27 5.84 -34.81
C GLU A 655 -8.28 6.33 -33.77
N LEU A 656 -7.87 7.18 -32.83
CA LEU A 656 -8.81 7.81 -31.89
C LEU A 656 -9.92 8.59 -32.62
N SER A 657 -9.57 9.35 -33.66
CA SER A 657 -10.57 10.08 -34.47
C SER A 657 -11.51 9.10 -35.19
N ARG A 658 -10.99 7.97 -35.67
CA ARG A 658 -11.76 6.92 -36.32
C ARG A 658 -12.72 6.26 -35.32
N TRP A 659 -12.24 5.87 -34.15
CA TRP A 659 -13.02 5.20 -33.12
C TRP A 659 -14.10 6.11 -32.57
N THR A 660 -13.78 7.36 -32.24
CA THR A 660 -14.72 8.38 -31.76
C THR A 660 -15.90 8.59 -32.73
N ARG A 661 -15.65 8.46 -34.04
CA ARG A 661 -16.71 8.53 -35.07
C ARG A 661 -17.55 7.26 -35.12
N ILE A 662 -16.95 6.09 -34.93
CA ILE A 662 -17.66 4.79 -34.90
C ILE A 662 -18.54 4.70 -33.65
N THR A 663 -18.00 5.03 -32.48
CA THR A 663 -18.66 4.95 -31.18
C THR A 663 -19.60 6.12 -30.90
N GLY A 664 -19.61 7.17 -31.74
CA GLY A 664 -20.50 8.32 -31.58
C GLY A 664 -21.98 7.94 -31.46
N GLY A 665 -22.42 6.89 -32.17
CA GLY A 665 -23.79 6.35 -32.06
C GLY A 665 -24.05 5.47 -30.84
N ALA A 666 -23.01 5.08 -30.09
CA ALA A 666 -23.14 4.33 -28.84
C ALA A 666 -23.39 5.24 -27.63
N ARG A 667 -22.97 6.51 -27.70
CA ARG A 667 -23.16 7.51 -26.64
C ARG A 667 -24.65 7.70 -26.36
N VAL A 668 -24.96 7.97 -25.09
CA VAL A 668 -26.33 8.18 -24.61
C VAL A 668 -26.50 9.66 -24.28
N HIS A 669 -27.59 10.25 -24.75
CA HIS A 669 -27.94 11.62 -24.39
C HIS A 669 -28.66 11.60 -23.03
N TYR A 670 -28.19 12.39 -22.09
CA TYR A 670 -28.69 12.49 -20.72
C TYR A 670 -28.58 13.94 -20.23
N ASP A 671 -29.65 14.48 -19.64
CA ASP A 671 -29.69 15.82 -19.04
C ASP A 671 -29.03 16.94 -19.86
N ASN A 672 -29.42 17.04 -21.14
CA ASN A 672 -28.87 17.99 -22.13
C ASN A 672 -27.36 17.87 -22.43
N ASP A 673 -26.71 16.77 -22.01
CA ASP A 673 -25.34 16.42 -22.35
C ASP A 673 -25.27 14.97 -22.87
N TRP A 674 -24.06 14.49 -23.14
CA TRP A 674 -23.80 13.16 -23.66
C TRP A 674 -22.86 12.37 -22.76
N ALA A 675 -23.28 11.17 -22.41
CA ALA A 675 -22.51 10.19 -21.66
C ALA A 675 -21.98 9.08 -22.59
N PRO A 676 -20.71 8.67 -22.46
CA PRO A 676 -19.68 9.30 -21.63
C PRO A 676 -19.29 10.70 -22.13
N SER A 677 -18.79 11.54 -21.21
CA SER A 677 -18.08 12.77 -21.56
C SER A 677 -16.87 12.45 -22.46
N ARG A 678 -16.40 13.43 -23.25
CA ARG A 678 -15.20 13.20 -24.09
C ARG A 678 -13.95 12.84 -23.28
N ASN A 679 -13.88 13.27 -22.02
CA ASN A 679 -12.76 12.95 -21.14
C ASN A 679 -12.81 11.48 -20.68
N ASP A 680 -13.99 10.98 -20.37
CA ASP A 680 -14.18 9.60 -19.92
C ASP A 680 -14.07 8.63 -21.10
N GLU A 681 -14.55 9.03 -22.28
CA GLU A 681 -14.35 8.28 -23.53
C GLU A 681 -12.84 8.16 -23.88
N TYR A 682 -12.06 9.23 -23.69
CA TYR A 682 -10.60 9.20 -23.92
C TYR A 682 -9.86 8.25 -22.95
N ARG A 683 -10.35 8.13 -21.70
CA ARG A 683 -9.85 7.13 -20.73
C ARG A 683 -10.24 5.72 -21.15
N PHE A 684 -11.50 5.50 -21.53
CA PHE A 684 -12.01 4.20 -21.98
C PHE A 684 -11.10 3.57 -23.05
N TYR A 685 -10.73 4.33 -24.09
CA TYR A 685 -9.87 3.79 -25.15
C TYR A 685 -8.47 3.39 -24.66
N GLN A 686 -7.82 4.21 -23.82
CA GLN A 686 -6.48 3.88 -23.32
C GLN A 686 -6.51 2.64 -22.43
N VAL A 687 -7.51 2.55 -21.56
CA VAL A 687 -7.63 1.42 -20.62
C VAL A 687 -7.97 0.14 -21.39
N LEU A 688 -8.89 0.20 -22.35
CA LEU A 688 -9.20 -0.93 -23.22
C LEU A 688 -7.97 -1.40 -24.01
N LEU A 689 -7.11 -0.48 -24.49
CA LEU A 689 -5.85 -0.84 -25.15
C LEU A 689 -4.88 -1.56 -24.21
N GLY A 690 -4.80 -1.11 -22.95
CA GLY A 690 -3.94 -1.72 -21.96
C GLY A 690 -4.35 -3.16 -21.63
N ILE A 691 -5.66 -3.43 -21.47
CA ILE A 691 -6.15 -4.74 -21.00
C ILE A 691 -6.58 -5.71 -22.11
N TRP A 692 -6.58 -5.31 -23.39
CA TRP A 692 -7.04 -6.19 -24.47
C TRP A 692 -6.20 -7.48 -24.52
N PRO A 693 -6.82 -8.67 -24.44
CA PRO A 693 -6.09 -9.92 -24.51
C PRO A 693 -5.39 -10.06 -25.88
N PRO A 694 -4.07 -10.34 -25.92
CA PRO A 694 -3.33 -10.34 -27.17
C PRO A 694 -3.72 -11.50 -28.11
N ASP A 695 -4.36 -12.56 -27.60
CA ASP A 695 -4.86 -13.69 -28.39
C ASP A 695 -6.27 -13.48 -28.96
N LEU A 696 -6.97 -12.41 -28.55
CA LEU A 696 -8.34 -12.16 -28.98
C LEU A 696 -8.37 -11.40 -30.31
N GLY A 697 -8.86 -12.05 -31.36
CA GLY A 697 -8.92 -11.52 -32.73
C GLY A 697 -10.08 -10.53 -32.99
N PRO A 698 -10.04 -9.81 -34.13
CA PRO A 698 -11.00 -8.74 -34.48
C PRO A 698 -12.43 -9.22 -34.73
N GLU A 699 -12.59 -10.48 -35.14
CA GLU A 699 -13.89 -11.11 -35.42
C GLU A 699 -14.50 -11.78 -34.18
N SER A 700 -13.73 -11.91 -33.11
CA SER A 700 -14.19 -12.52 -31.86
C SER A 700 -14.90 -11.46 -31.02
N PRO A 701 -16.09 -11.76 -30.47
CA PRO A 701 -16.72 -10.86 -29.51
C PRO A 701 -15.86 -10.72 -28.26
N ALA A 702 -15.93 -9.56 -27.60
CA ALA A 702 -15.29 -9.39 -26.30
C ALA A 702 -15.88 -10.39 -25.29
N PRO A 703 -15.07 -11.20 -24.59
CA PRO A 703 -15.55 -12.14 -23.58
C PRO A 703 -16.29 -11.41 -22.46
N ALA A 704 -17.36 -12.01 -21.94
CA ALA A 704 -18.16 -11.41 -20.86
C ALA A 704 -17.31 -10.95 -19.64
N PRO A 705 -16.34 -11.73 -19.14
CA PRO A 705 -15.48 -11.27 -18.03
C PRO A 705 -14.66 -10.02 -18.36
N LEU A 706 -14.22 -9.84 -19.61
CA LEU A 706 -13.48 -8.64 -20.01
C LEU A 706 -14.39 -7.39 -20.02
N VAL A 707 -15.63 -7.57 -20.47
CA VAL A 707 -16.65 -6.51 -20.53
C VAL A 707 -17.04 -6.07 -19.13
N GLU A 708 -17.29 -7.02 -18.22
CA GLU A 708 -17.62 -6.76 -16.82
C GLU A 708 -16.51 -5.99 -16.12
N ARG A 709 -15.26 -6.48 -16.21
CA ARG A 709 -14.08 -5.80 -15.63
C ARG A 709 -13.95 -4.35 -16.10
N LEU A 710 -14.13 -4.10 -17.39
CA LEU A 710 -14.03 -2.75 -17.93
C LEU A 710 -15.22 -1.87 -17.52
N ARG A 711 -16.43 -2.44 -17.46
CA ARG A 711 -17.64 -1.73 -17.00
C ARG A 711 -17.45 -1.27 -15.56
N ASP A 712 -17.06 -2.18 -14.67
CA ASP A 712 -16.84 -1.91 -13.25
C ASP A 712 -15.73 -0.88 -13.05
N TYR A 713 -14.64 -1.01 -13.80
CA TYR A 713 -13.58 0.00 -13.83
C TYR A 713 -14.09 1.37 -14.26
N MET A 714 -14.85 1.46 -15.34
CA MET A 714 -15.32 2.74 -15.86
C MET A 714 -16.31 3.40 -14.89
N LEU A 715 -17.15 2.62 -14.20
CA LEU A 715 -18.03 3.11 -13.12
C LEU A 715 -17.22 3.64 -11.93
N LYS A 716 -16.23 2.88 -11.46
CA LYS A 716 -15.30 3.34 -10.42
C LYS A 716 -14.58 4.63 -10.85
N ALA A 717 -14.08 4.69 -12.08
CA ALA A 717 -13.32 5.83 -12.59
C ALA A 717 -14.16 7.13 -12.64
N ILE A 718 -15.45 7.05 -13.03
CA ILE A 718 -16.32 8.24 -13.05
C ILE A 718 -16.76 8.67 -11.64
N HIS A 719 -16.96 7.72 -10.72
CA HIS A 719 -17.22 8.02 -9.30
C HIS A 719 -16.01 8.66 -8.64
N GLU A 720 -14.80 8.16 -8.91
CA GLU A 720 -13.57 8.77 -8.40
C GLU A 720 -13.31 10.15 -9.01
N ALA A 721 -13.65 10.34 -10.29
CA ALA A 721 -13.54 11.66 -10.92
C ALA A 721 -14.47 12.70 -10.27
N LYS A 722 -15.59 12.33 -9.64
CA LYS A 722 -16.49 13.25 -8.90
C LYS A 722 -16.92 14.46 -9.75
N LEU A 723 -17.17 14.25 -11.06
CA LEU A 723 -17.55 15.32 -12.00
C LEU A 723 -19.03 15.25 -12.41
N HIS A 724 -19.49 14.04 -12.76
CA HIS A 724 -20.86 13.79 -13.22
C HIS A 724 -21.67 12.92 -12.24
N THR A 725 -20.96 12.18 -11.38
CA THR A 725 -21.47 11.19 -10.43
C THR A 725 -20.41 11.02 -9.32
N SER A 726 -20.78 10.48 -8.16
CA SER A 726 -19.85 10.19 -7.04
C SER A 726 -20.42 9.11 -6.14
N TRP A 727 -19.58 8.48 -5.30
CA TRP A 727 -20.04 7.49 -4.32
C TRP A 727 -21.05 8.05 -3.30
N ILE A 728 -20.97 9.35 -2.99
CA ILE A 728 -21.82 10.01 -1.99
C ILE A 728 -23.19 10.36 -2.56
N ASN A 729 -23.18 10.88 -3.78
CA ASN A 729 -24.38 11.28 -4.52
C ASN A 729 -24.29 10.70 -5.94
N PRO A 730 -24.67 9.42 -6.12
CA PRO A 730 -24.64 8.76 -7.42
C PRO A 730 -25.63 9.39 -8.39
N ASN A 731 -25.19 9.59 -9.63
CA ASN A 731 -26.06 9.96 -10.73
C ASN A 731 -26.36 8.71 -11.57
N GLN A 732 -27.39 7.98 -11.17
CA GLN A 732 -27.73 6.68 -11.75
C GLN A 732 -27.86 6.73 -13.28
N ALA A 733 -28.41 7.81 -13.83
CA ALA A 733 -28.61 7.92 -15.27
C ALA A 733 -27.30 8.12 -16.05
N TYR A 734 -26.29 8.77 -15.47
CA TYR A 734 -24.95 8.81 -16.07
C TYR A 734 -24.21 7.48 -15.92
N ASP A 735 -24.39 6.80 -14.77
CA ASP A 735 -23.81 5.48 -14.49
C ASP A 735 -24.35 4.43 -15.49
N ASP A 736 -25.68 4.37 -15.66
CA ASP A 736 -26.37 3.50 -16.62
C ASP A 736 -25.95 3.80 -18.06
N ALA A 737 -25.77 5.08 -18.39
CA ALA A 737 -25.33 5.51 -19.71
C ALA A 737 -23.88 5.09 -20.01
N MET A 738 -22.98 5.15 -19.01
CA MET A 738 -21.61 4.65 -19.12
C MET A 738 -21.61 3.14 -19.33
N ALA A 739 -22.35 2.38 -18.52
CA ALA A 739 -22.46 0.93 -18.67
C ALA A 739 -23.01 0.54 -20.06
N THR A 740 -24.08 1.22 -20.49
CA THR A 740 -24.68 1.03 -21.83
C THR A 740 -23.69 1.34 -22.95
N PHE A 741 -22.86 2.37 -22.80
CA PHE A 741 -21.82 2.69 -23.78
C PHE A 741 -20.80 1.56 -23.91
N VAL A 742 -20.29 1.04 -22.79
CA VAL A 742 -19.34 -0.09 -22.77
C VAL A 742 -19.95 -1.30 -23.49
N ASP A 743 -21.20 -1.64 -23.16
CA ASP A 743 -21.91 -2.78 -23.75
C ASP A 743 -22.10 -2.61 -25.25
N ARG A 744 -22.60 -1.45 -25.70
CA ARG A 744 -22.82 -1.18 -27.13
C ARG A 744 -21.53 -1.25 -27.95
N VAL A 745 -20.40 -0.83 -27.38
CA VAL A 745 -19.10 -0.79 -28.05
C VAL A 745 -18.44 -2.17 -28.10
N LEU A 746 -18.57 -3.00 -27.06
CA LEU A 746 -17.85 -4.28 -26.97
C LEU A 746 -18.67 -5.50 -27.40
N THR A 747 -19.97 -5.52 -27.15
CA THR A 747 -20.84 -6.70 -27.43
C THR A 747 -22.09 -6.35 -28.23
N GLY A 748 -22.54 -5.09 -28.18
CA GLY A 748 -23.80 -4.64 -28.77
C GLY A 748 -23.68 -4.11 -30.20
N SER A 749 -24.54 -3.15 -30.54
CA SER A 749 -24.79 -2.69 -31.91
C SER A 749 -23.58 -2.08 -32.62
N THR A 750 -22.56 -1.62 -31.90
CA THR A 750 -21.39 -0.93 -32.48
C THR A 750 -20.16 -1.84 -32.57
N SER A 751 -20.16 -2.97 -31.86
CA SER A 751 -19.03 -3.90 -31.76
C SER A 751 -18.50 -4.36 -33.13
N HIS A 752 -19.39 -4.79 -34.03
CA HIS A 752 -19.05 -5.26 -35.37
C HIS A 752 -18.33 -4.23 -36.26
N ARG A 753 -18.37 -2.94 -35.91
CA ARG A 753 -17.61 -1.88 -36.59
C ARG A 753 -16.39 -1.43 -35.81
N PHE A 754 -16.49 -1.48 -34.48
CA PHE A 754 -15.44 -1.01 -33.58
C PHE A 754 -14.31 -2.04 -33.45
N LEU A 755 -14.60 -3.30 -33.15
CA LEU A 755 -13.56 -4.32 -32.91
C LEU A 755 -12.65 -4.53 -34.13
N PRO A 756 -13.15 -4.62 -35.38
CA PRO A 756 -12.26 -4.71 -36.55
C PRO A 756 -11.38 -3.46 -36.76
N ALA A 757 -11.80 -2.30 -36.25
CA ALA A 757 -11.00 -1.07 -36.31
C ALA A 757 -10.04 -0.92 -35.12
N PHE A 758 -10.35 -1.52 -33.98
CA PHE A 758 -9.64 -1.37 -32.71
C PHE A 758 -8.56 -2.43 -32.53
N VAL A 759 -8.92 -3.70 -32.72
CA VAL A 759 -8.07 -4.86 -32.38
C VAL A 759 -6.72 -4.87 -33.10
N PRO A 760 -6.61 -4.54 -34.40
CA PRO A 760 -5.30 -4.49 -35.07
C PRO A 760 -4.33 -3.50 -34.40
N PHE A 761 -4.84 -2.34 -33.95
CA PHE A 761 -4.03 -1.37 -33.23
C PHE A 761 -3.66 -1.87 -31.83
N ALA A 762 -4.62 -2.50 -31.12
CA ALA A 762 -4.39 -3.08 -29.81
C ALA A 762 -3.32 -4.18 -29.84
N HIS A 763 -3.29 -5.04 -30.87
CA HIS A 763 -2.28 -6.08 -31.04
C HIS A 763 -0.89 -5.51 -31.29
N LYS A 764 -0.76 -4.51 -32.18
CA LYS A 764 0.52 -3.81 -32.40
C LYS A 764 1.04 -3.18 -31.11
N LEU A 765 0.17 -2.48 -30.40
CA LEU A 765 0.50 -1.84 -29.13
C LEU A 765 0.88 -2.86 -28.06
N ALA A 766 0.20 -4.00 -27.99
CA ALA A 766 0.51 -5.07 -27.05
C ALA A 766 1.89 -5.71 -27.31
N HIS A 767 2.26 -5.90 -28.58
CA HIS A 767 3.56 -6.46 -28.95
C HIS A 767 4.72 -5.51 -28.59
N VAL A 768 4.61 -4.22 -28.93
CA VAL A 768 5.60 -3.22 -28.49
C VAL A 768 5.61 -3.08 -26.97
N GLY A 769 4.44 -3.11 -26.34
CA GLY A 769 4.28 -3.08 -24.89
C GLY A 769 4.96 -4.25 -24.19
N ALA A 770 4.99 -5.44 -24.80
CA ALA A 770 5.70 -6.61 -24.25
C ALA A 770 7.21 -6.35 -24.12
N VAL A 771 7.83 -5.65 -25.07
CA VAL A 771 9.25 -5.25 -24.96
C VAL A 771 9.44 -4.26 -23.81
N ASN A 772 8.56 -3.27 -23.68
CA ASN A 772 8.60 -2.32 -22.56
C ASN A 772 8.47 -3.05 -21.21
N SER A 773 7.56 -4.03 -21.10
CA SER A 773 7.39 -4.86 -19.91
C SER A 773 8.64 -5.67 -19.56
N LEU A 774 9.21 -6.39 -20.53
CA LEU A 774 10.45 -7.16 -20.34
C LEU A 774 11.60 -6.24 -19.90
N GLY A 775 11.68 -5.04 -20.46
CA GLY A 775 12.62 -4.01 -20.05
C GLY A 775 12.44 -3.58 -18.60
N GLN A 776 11.23 -3.21 -18.18
CA GLN A 776 10.94 -2.79 -16.80
C GLN A 776 11.26 -3.89 -15.77
N ILE A 777 10.90 -5.14 -16.09
CA ILE A 777 11.17 -6.29 -15.23
C ILE A 777 12.66 -6.55 -15.10
N LEU A 778 13.40 -6.47 -16.21
CA LEU A 778 14.83 -6.66 -16.15
C LEU A 778 15.50 -5.56 -15.30
N LEU A 779 15.08 -4.30 -15.47
CA LEU A 779 15.56 -3.19 -14.64
C LEU A 779 15.24 -3.43 -13.15
N ARG A 780 14.05 -3.93 -12.80
CA ARG A 780 13.68 -4.31 -11.43
C ARG A 780 14.60 -5.40 -10.87
N LEU A 781 14.91 -6.41 -11.67
CA LEU A 781 15.72 -7.56 -11.26
C LEU A 781 17.20 -7.22 -11.09
N THR A 782 17.75 -6.24 -11.84
CA THR A 782 19.20 -5.96 -11.81
C THR A 782 19.60 -4.65 -11.13
N SER A 783 18.64 -3.77 -10.81
CA SER A 783 18.90 -2.54 -10.05
C SER A 783 19.23 -2.83 -8.56
N PRO A 784 19.90 -1.89 -7.85
CA PRO A 784 20.09 -1.97 -6.39
C PRO A 784 18.76 -1.85 -5.66
N GLY A 785 18.56 -2.65 -4.61
CA GLY A 785 17.29 -2.81 -3.88
C GLY A 785 16.83 -4.27 -3.82
N VAL A 786 15.71 -4.56 -3.15
CA VAL A 786 15.07 -5.88 -3.04
C VAL A 786 13.92 -5.97 -4.05
N SER A 787 14.01 -6.86 -5.04
CA SER A 787 12.96 -7.01 -6.06
C SER A 787 11.67 -7.59 -5.46
N ASP A 788 10.56 -6.84 -5.58
CA ASP A 788 9.22 -7.29 -5.23
C ASP A 788 8.49 -7.85 -6.46
N LEU A 789 7.67 -8.88 -6.26
CA LEU A 789 6.86 -9.54 -7.28
C LEU A 789 5.43 -9.74 -6.77
N TYR A 790 4.51 -8.92 -7.26
CA TYR A 790 3.09 -9.09 -6.96
C TYR A 790 2.56 -10.43 -7.46
N GLN A 791 1.64 -11.04 -6.71
CA GLN A 791 1.10 -12.36 -7.02
C GLN A 791 0.58 -12.44 -8.47
N GLY A 792 1.14 -13.36 -9.25
CA GLY A 792 0.74 -13.59 -10.62
C GLY A 792 1.46 -12.75 -11.69
N ALA A 793 2.23 -11.73 -11.29
CA ALA A 793 2.94 -10.83 -12.20
C ALA A 793 4.21 -11.44 -12.82
N GLU A 794 4.52 -12.72 -12.59
CA GLU A 794 5.50 -13.47 -13.38
C GLU A 794 4.98 -13.79 -14.81
N LEU A 795 3.67 -13.63 -15.05
CA LEU A 795 3.04 -13.61 -16.37
C LEU A 795 2.52 -12.20 -16.70
N TRP A 796 1.75 -12.06 -17.78
CA TRP A 796 1.17 -10.77 -18.16
C TRP A 796 0.13 -10.26 -17.14
N GLU A 797 0.48 -9.20 -16.42
CA GLU A 797 -0.30 -8.54 -15.37
C GLU A 797 -1.17 -7.43 -15.97
N LEU A 798 -2.32 -7.86 -16.49
CA LEU A 798 -3.30 -7.00 -17.18
C LEU A 798 -4.47 -6.56 -16.28
N SER A 799 -4.23 -6.39 -14.99
CA SER A 799 -5.25 -5.94 -14.04
C SER A 799 -5.44 -4.42 -14.05
N LEU A 800 -6.63 -4.01 -13.60
CA LEU A 800 -7.01 -2.63 -13.31
C LEU A 800 -6.97 -2.38 -11.80
N VAL A 801 -7.34 -1.18 -11.38
CA VAL A 801 -7.44 -0.81 -9.96
C VAL A 801 -8.32 -1.80 -9.17
N ASP A 802 -8.02 -1.97 -7.89
CA ASP A 802 -8.83 -2.69 -6.89
C ASP A 802 -10.35 -2.50 -7.12
N PRO A 803 -11.17 -3.56 -7.14
CA PRO A 803 -10.85 -4.96 -6.84
C PRO A 803 -10.31 -5.81 -8.00
N ASP A 804 -10.08 -5.24 -9.20
CA ASP A 804 -9.66 -6.06 -10.36
C ASP A 804 -8.26 -6.66 -10.20
N ASN A 805 -7.33 -5.97 -9.52
CA ASN A 805 -6.00 -6.49 -9.18
C ASN A 805 -6.01 -7.52 -8.04
N ARG A 806 -7.16 -7.79 -7.41
CA ARG A 806 -7.31 -8.78 -6.32
C ARG A 806 -7.94 -10.10 -6.78
N ARG A 807 -8.09 -10.29 -8.09
CA ARG A 807 -8.61 -11.53 -8.66
C ARG A 807 -7.75 -12.74 -8.27
N PRO A 808 -8.34 -13.94 -8.13
CA PRO A 808 -7.59 -15.16 -7.85
C PRO A 808 -6.53 -15.44 -8.92
N VAL A 809 -5.39 -15.98 -8.48
CA VAL A 809 -4.27 -16.34 -9.35
C VAL A 809 -4.34 -17.84 -9.68
N ASP A 810 -4.29 -18.17 -10.97
CA ASP A 810 -4.20 -19.57 -11.42
C ASP A 810 -2.75 -20.07 -11.27
N TYR A 811 -2.45 -20.64 -10.11
CA TYR A 811 -1.14 -21.22 -9.80
C TYR A 811 -0.91 -22.59 -10.46
N GLU A 812 -1.97 -23.29 -10.88
CA GLU A 812 -1.82 -24.57 -11.56
C GLU A 812 -1.32 -24.36 -13.00
N LEU A 813 -1.86 -23.37 -13.71
CA LEU A 813 -1.29 -22.91 -14.98
C LEU A 813 0.19 -22.53 -14.81
N ARG A 814 0.52 -21.75 -13.78
CA ARG A 814 1.88 -21.26 -13.54
C ARG A 814 2.87 -22.38 -13.22
N ARG A 815 2.48 -23.38 -12.44
CA ARG A 815 3.31 -24.57 -12.20
C ARG A 815 3.63 -25.29 -13.51
N ARG A 816 2.63 -25.53 -14.36
CA ARG A 816 2.84 -26.16 -15.68
C ARG A 816 3.76 -25.33 -16.57
N LEU A 817 3.54 -24.02 -16.66
CA LEU A 817 4.39 -23.14 -17.48
C LEU A 817 5.81 -23.03 -16.91
N LEU A 818 5.98 -23.07 -15.58
CA LEU A 818 7.29 -23.12 -14.95
C LEU A 818 8.02 -24.41 -15.31
N ASP A 819 7.35 -25.58 -15.26
CA ASP A 819 7.93 -26.85 -15.69
C ASP A 819 8.44 -26.81 -17.14
N GLU A 820 7.75 -26.08 -18.03
CA GLU A 820 8.14 -25.94 -19.44
C GLU A 820 9.36 -25.02 -19.66
N VAL A 821 9.49 -23.94 -18.88
CA VAL A 821 10.57 -22.94 -19.08
C VAL A 821 11.76 -23.15 -18.16
N GLU A 822 11.61 -23.92 -17.08
CA GLU A 822 12.68 -24.14 -16.11
C GLU A 822 13.90 -24.83 -16.73
N THR A 823 13.69 -25.71 -17.72
CA THR A 823 14.81 -26.32 -18.47
C THR A 823 15.60 -25.31 -19.32
N LEU A 824 15.02 -24.13 -19.61
CA LEU A 824 15.68 -23.04 -20.35
C LEU A 824 16.42 -22.07 -19.42
N ALA A 825 16.06 -22.06 -18.13
CA ALA A 825 16.81 -21.37 -17.11
C ALA A 825 18.02 -22.24 -16.75
N CYS A 826 19.20 -21.85 -17.25
CA CYS A 826 20.43 -22.58 -16.99
C CYS A 826 20.62 -22.93 -15.50
N ASP A 827 21.21 -24.10 -15.26
CA ASP A 827 22.11 -24.29 -14.12
C ASP A 827 23.13 -23.15 -14.16
N ALA A 828 22.94 -22.16 -13.32
CA ALA A 828 23.93 -21.13 -13.05
C ALA A 828 25.06 -21.66 -12.15
N ALA A 829 25.40 -22.94 -12.35
CA ALA A 829 26.64 -23.59 -11.97
C ALA A 829 27.63 -23.69 -13.17
N LEU A 830 27.41 -22.95 -14.26
CA LEU A 830 28.38 -22.82 -15.35
C LEU A 830 28.99 -21.42 -15.41
N LEU A 831 29.72 -21.11 -14.34
CA LEU A 831 31.01 -20.43 -14.43
C LEU A 831 32.06 -21.54 -14.42
N PRO A 832 33.13 -21.45 -15.22
CA PRO A 832 33.88 -22.61 -15.69
C PRO A 832 34.66 -23.31 -14.57
N ASP A 833 34.71 -24.64 -14.62
CA ASP A 833 35.94 -25.40 -14.37
C ASP A 833 36.16 -26.31 -15.59
N ASP A 834 37.20 -25.99 -16.36
CA ASP A 834 37.83 -26.72 -17.48
C ASP A 834 37.14 -27.99 -18.03
N GLU A 835 36.66 -27.92 -19.28
CA GLU A 835 36.30 -29.10 -20.09
C GLU A 835 37.50 -30.04 -20.41
N ASP A 836 38.75 -29.65 -20.09
CA ASP A 836 39.94 -30.47 -20.38
C ASP A 836 40.33 -31.47 -19.28
N ALA A 837 39.68 -31.48 -18.11
CA ALA A 837 40.07 -32.34 -16.98
C ALA A 837 39.46 -33.75 -16.97
N LEU A 838 38.51 -34.07 -17.87
CA LEU A 838 37.81 -35.38 -17.88
C LEU A 838 38.42 -36.44 -18.80
N ALA A 839 39.59 -36.19 -19.42
CA ALA A 839 40.24 -37.16 -20.30
C ALA A 839 41.35 -38.01 -19.66
N VAL A 840 41.71 -37.81 -18.38
CA VAL A 840 42.84 -38.53 -17.75
C VAL A 840 42.47 -39.14 -16.40
N ALA A 841 41.51 -40.06 -16.38
CA ALA A 841 41.37 -41.01 -15.27
C ALA A 841 40.73 -42.33 -15.75
N GLY A 842 41.24 -42.87 -16.85
CA GLY A 842 41.04 -44.27 -17.20
C GLY A 842 42.23 -45.09 -16.70
N THR A 843 41.92 -46.12 -15.91
CA THR A 843 42.71 -47.33 -15.56
C THR A 843 43.27 -47.42 -14.13
N HIS A 844 43.01 -48.60 -13.54
CA HIS A 844 43.50 -49.20 -12.27
C HIS A 844 42.67 -48.81 -11.02
N GLY A 845 41.90 -49.66 -10.33
CA GLY A 845 41.81 -51.12 -10.27
C GLY A 845 42.20 -51.64 -8.88
N ARG A 846 41.21 -51.95 -8.00
CA ARG A 846 41.28 -52.67 -6.71
C ARG A 846 42.15 -51.97 -5.61
N GLU A 847 41.94 -52.10 -4.30
CA GLU A 847 41.39 -53.16 -3.47
C GLU A 847 41.05 -52.62 -2.05
N VAL A 848 40.17 -53.33 -1.35
CA VAL A 848 39.71 -53.10 0.04
C VAL A 848 40.79 -53.49 1.05
N ARG A 849 40.92 -52.76 2.18
CA ARG A 849 41.19 -53.34 3.51
C ARG A 849 41.00 -52.38 4.69
N SER A 850 40.67 -53.02 5.80
CA SER A 850 40.09 -52.60 7.07
C SER A 850 41.11 -52.39 8.21
N GLU A 851 40.59 -51.94 9.36
CA GLU A 851 41.16 -51.92 10.73
C GLU A 851 42.04 -50.68 11.04
N GLY A 852 42.01 -50.05 12.21
CA GLY A 852 41.41 -50.38 13.51
C GLY A 852 41.72 -49.27 14.53
N THR A 853 41.05 -49.38 15.67
CA THR A 853 41.00 -48.54 16.89
C THR A 853 42.33 -48.10 17.53
N ALA A 854 42.37 -46.91 18.17
CA ALA A 854 42.41 -46.73 19.65
C ALA A 854 43.15 -45.46 20.17
N THR A 855 42.47 -44.75 21.10
CA THR A 855 42.95 -44.07 22.35
C THR A 855 43.99 -42.93 22.38
N ILE A 856 43.61 -41.90 23.14
CA ILE A 856 44.29 -40.66 23.62
C ILE A 856 45.32 -41.01 24.73
N PRO A 857 46.36 -40.17 25.02
CA PRO A 857 46.26 -39.19 26.12
C PRO A 857 47.06 -37.87 25.95
N ALA A 858 46.73 -36.91 26.81
CA ALA A 858 47.18 -35.51 26.86
C ALA A 858 48.54 -35.25 27.55
N ARG A 859 49.23 -34.14 27.18
CA ARG A 859 49.89 -33.13 28.07
C ARG A 859 50.78 -32.15 27.28
N GLY A 860 50.75 -30.86 27.65
CA GLY A 860 51.97 -30.02 27.68
C GLY A 860 51.91 -28.63 27.04
N LEU A 861 51.91 -27.59 27.89
CA LEU A 861 52.00 -26.14 27.65
C LEU A 861 53.14 -25.64 26.72
N GLY A 862 52.88 -24.55 25.99
CA GLY A 862 53.91 -23.68 25.37
C GLY A 862 53.32 -22.48 24.63
N HIS A 863 53.80 -21.27 24.92
CA HIS A 863 53.23 -19.96 24.61
C HIS A 863 53.54 -19.39 23.20
N LEU A 864 52.58 -18.60 22.68
CA LEU A 864 52.66 -17.36 21.87
C LEU A 864 52.75 -17.38 20.32
N ALA A 865 51.70 -16.76 19.76
CA ALA A 865 51.63 -15.83 18.62
C ALA A 865 51.55 -16.37 17.17
N GLY A 866 50.49 -15.95 16.47
CA GLY A 866 50.47 -15.76 15.02
C GLY A 866 49.42 -16.57 14.25
N SER A 867 48.75 -15.88 13.32
CA SER A 867 48.00 -16.35 12.14
C SER A 867 46.62 -17.00 12.30
N GLU A 868 45.65 -16.27 11.74
CA GLU A 868 44.62 -16.74 10.81
C GLU A 868 43.63 -17.80 11.28
N LEU A 869 42.49 -17.32 11.79
CA LEU A 869 41.22 -18.03 11.73
C LEU A 869 40.18 -17.10 11.12
N HIS A 870 39.89 -17.36 9.85
CA HIS A 870 38.75 -16.80 9.14
C HIS A 870 37.44 -17.15 9.89
N PRO A 871 36.58 -16.17 10.19
CA PRO A 871 35.27 -16.45 10.76
C PRO A 871 34.32 -16.93 9.65
N LYS A 872 33.86 -18.18 9.75
CA LYS A 872 32.66 -18.65 9.03
C LYS A 872 31.44 -17.92 9.60
N GLY A 873 31.08 -16.79 8.98
CA GLY A 873 29.86 -16.05 9.24
C GLY A 873 28.67 -16.74 8.59
N VAL A 874 27.59 -16.90 9.35
CA VAL A 874 26.28 -17.34 8.87
C VAL A 874 25.70 -16.23 7.99
N THR A 875 25.54 -16.52 6.69
CA THR A 875 24.69 -15.76 5.77
C THR A 875 23.22 -15.89 6.20
N PRO A 876 22.35 -14.86 6.10
CA PRO A 876 20.91 -15.00 6.41
C PRO A 876 20.12 -15.88 5.43
N TRP A 877 20.80 -16.60 4.55
CA TRP A 877 20.22 -17.38 3.48
C TRP A 877 20.92 -18.73 3.51
N GLY A 878 20.21 -19.75 3.96
CA GLY A 878 20.68 -21.13 3.90
C GLY A 878 20.89 -21.50 2.44
N THR A 879 22.15 -21.64 2.02
CA THR A 879 22.49 -22.32 0.78
C THR A 879 22.16 -23.80 0.99
N SER A 880 20.93 -24.19 0.68
CA SER A 880 20.60 -25.60 0.49
C SER A 880 21.41 -26.10 -0.71
N GLU A 881 22.42 -26.93 -0.45
CA GLU A 881 23.05 -27.76 -1.47
C GLU A 881 22.05 -28.83 -1.92
N ALA A 882 21.06 -28.42 -2.71
CA ALA A 882 20.25 -29.35 -3.49
C ALA A 882 20.98 -29.60 -4.82
N PRO A 883 21.37 -30.84 -5.15
CA PRO A 883 22.00 -31.14 -6.44
C PRO A 883 20.98 -30.92 -7.57
N SER A 884 21.31 -30.08 -8.55
CA SER A 884 20.49 -29.92 -9.76
C SER A 884 20.61 -31.17 -10.65
N PRO A 885 19.49 -31.83 -11.03
CA PRO A 885 19.49 -32.95 -11.95
C PRO A 885 19.49 -32.54 -13.44
N PHE A 886 19.70 -31.27 -13.79
CA PHE A 886 19.40 -30.76 -15.14
C PHE A 886 20.65 -30.39 -15.94
N THR A 887 20.89 -31.10 -17.03
CA THR A 887 21.99 -30.81 -17.97
C THR A 887 21.70 -29.52 -18.74
N ALA A 888 22.64 -28.57 -18.76
CA ALA A 888 22.49 -27.32 -19.52
C ALA A 888 22.28 -27.60 -21.02
N LEU A 889 21.26 -26.96 -21.63
CA LEU A 889 21.01 -27.08 -23.06
C LEU A 889 22.15 -26.45 -23.88
N PRO A 890 22.55 -27.05 -25.02
CA PRO A 890 23.49 -26.43 -25.95
C PRO A 890 22.99 -25.05 -26.40
N THR A 891 23.92 -24.09 -26.59
CA THR A 891 23.60 -22.71 -26.97
C THR A 891 22.67 -22.61 -28.19
N SER A 892 22.87 -23.46 -29.21
CA SER A 892 22.03 -23.47 -30.42
C SER A 892 20.58 -23.89 -30.13
N GLU A 893 20.39 -24.92 -29.31
CA GLU A 893 19.07 -25.38 -28.89
C GLU A 893 18.36 -24.32 -28.03
N ARG A 894 19.10 -23.70 -27.10
CA ARG A 894 18.59 -22.62 -26.26
C ARG A 894 18.08 -21.44 -27.09
N THR A 895 18.86 -20.97 -28.07
CA THR A 895 18.44 -19.87 -28.94
C THR A 895 17.22 -20.21 -29.80
N ALA A 896 17.09 -21.47 -30.25
CA ALA A 896 15.91 -21.91 -30.98
C ALA A 896 14.65 -21.88 -30.10
N ARG A 897 14.75 -22.34 -28.84
CA ARG A 897 13.63 -22.30 -27.89
C ARG A 897 13.28 -20.86 -27.45
N LEU A 898 14.26 -19.97 -27.33
CA LEU A 898 13.98 -18.54 -27.09
C LEU A 898 13.21 -17.91 -28.26
N SER A 899 13.57 -18.24 -29.50
CA SER A 899 12.81 -17.79 -30.67
C SER A 899 11.37 -18.30 -30.63
N GLU A 900 11.16 -19.57 -30.28
CA GLU A 900 9.80 -20.13 -30.09
C GLU A 900 9.00 -19.36 -29.03
N LEU A 901 9.62 -19.03 -27.89
CA LEU A 901 8.98 -18.23 -26.84
C LEU A 901 8.63 -16.81 -27.31
N LEU A 902 9.45 -16.20 -28.18
CA LEU A 902 9.15 -14.91 -28.79
C LEU A 902 8.01 -15.02 -29.80
N ASP A 903 7.89 -16.12 -30.54
CA ASP A 903 6.76 -16.36 -31.44
C ASP A 903 5.45 -16.58 -30.68
N THR A 904 5.50 -17.22 -29.50
CA THR A 904 4.34 -17.49 -28.64
C THR A 904 4.22 -16.55 -27.44
N TRP A 905 4.86 -15.37 -27.47
CA TRP A 905 5.00 -14.46 -26.33
C TRP A 905 3.71 -14.15 -25.55
N ARG A 906 2.57 -14.23 -26.23
CA ARG A 906 1.22 -13.94 -25.69
C ARG A 906 0.86 -14.81 -24.48
N ASP A 907 1.42 -16.01 -24.38
CA ASP A 907 1.20 -16.92 -23.24
C ASP A 907 1.94 -16.52 -21.95
N GLY A 908 2.89 -15.58 -22.03
CA GLY A 908 3.64 -15.04 -20.89
C GLY A 908 4.87 -15.85 -20.48
N ARG A 909 5.18 -16.99 -21.11
CA ARG A 909 6.37 -17.80 -20.81
C ARG A 909 7.67 -17.04 -20.98
N VAL A 910 7.74 -16.12 -21.95
CA VAL A 910 8.90 -15.22 -22.16
C VAL A 910 9.19 -14.36 -20.93
N LYS A 911 8.13 -13.87 -20.25
CA LYS A 911 8.23 -13.05 -19.05
C LYS A 911 8.53 -13.89 -17.80
N LEU A 912 7.94 -15.09 -17.72
CA LEU A 912 8.22 -16.07 -16.67
C LEU A 912 9.70 -16.49 -16.69
N LEU A 913 10.25 -16.80 -17.86
CA LEU A 913 11.66 -17.17 -18.02
C LEU A 913 12.60 -16.06 -17.55
N LEU A 914 12.33 -14.81 -17.95
CA LEU A 914 13.15 -13.66 -17.54
C LEU A 914 13.09 -13.44 -16.02
N THR A 915 11.90 -13.59 -15.43
CA THR A 915 11.69 -13.49 -13.97
C THR A 915 12.46 -14.59 -13.23
N LEU A 916 12.32 -15.84 -13.67
CA LEU A 916 13.02 -17.00 -13.12
C LEU A 916 14.55 -16.81 -13.14
N ILE A 917 15.10 -16.43 -14.31
CA ILE A 917 16.55 -16.22 -14.47
C ILE A 917 17.04 -15.08 -13.57
N GLY A 918 16.35 -13.94 -13.57
CA GLY A 918 16.79 -12.79 -12.78
C GLY A 918 16.70 -13.05 -11.28
N LEU A 919 15.65 -13.70 -10.79
CA LEU A 919 15.51 -14.06 -9.37
C LEU A 919 16.60 -15.05 -8.93
N ARG A 920 16.85 -16.10 -9.70
CA ARG A 920 17.95 -17.04 -9.41
C ARG A 920 19.31 -16.35 -9.43
N LEU A 921 19.57 -15.49 -10.41
CA LEU A 921 20.82 -14.72 -10.49
C LEU A 921 21.06 -13.87 -9.23
N ARG A 922 20.01 -13.24 -8.70
CA ARG A 922 20.08 -12.51 -7.43
C ARG A 922 20.31 -13.42 -6.23
N GLN A 923 19.68 -14.59 -6.20
CA GLN A 923 19.82 -15.56 -5.13
C GLN A 923 21.24 -16.12 -5.03
N MET A 924 21.90 -16.38 -6.16
CA MET A 924 23.27 -16.92 -6.18
C MET A 924 24.33 -15.85 -5.97
N HIS A 925 24.05 -14.60 -6.35
CA HIS A 925 24.99 -13.48 -6.22
C HIS A 925 24.41 -12.30 -5.42
N PRO A 926 24.00 -12.51 -4.16
CA PRO A 926 23.34 -11.47 -3.37
C PRO A 926 24.23 -10.23 -3.17
N ASN A 927 25.54 -10.42 -2.99
CA ASN A 927 26.50 -9.32 -2.86
C ASN A 927 26.51 -8.43 -4.11
N LEU A 928 26.44 -9.01 -5.31
CA LEU A 928 26.42 -8.27 -6.57
C LEU A 928 25.21 -7.36 -6.71
N PHE A 929 24.03 -7.83 -6.29
CA PHE A 929 22.78 -7.11 -6.51
C PHE A 929 22.34 -6.23 -5.34
N LEU A 930 22.74 -6.55 -4.10
CA LEU A 930 22.44 -5.74 -2.91
C LEU A 930 23.51 -4.66 -2.68
N GLU A 931 24.78 -5.06 -2.57
CA GLU A 931 25.88 -4.16 -2.17
C GLU A 931 26.81 -3.77 -3.33
N GLY A 932 26.76 -4.49 -4.45
CA GLY A 932 27.67 -4.32 -5.57
C GLY A 932 27.55 -2.93 -6.19
N GLU A 933 28.69 -2.42 -6.65
CA GLU A 933 28.81 -1.11 -7.30
C GLU A 933 27.82 -0.99 -8.46
N TYR A 934 27.27 0.20 -8.66
CA TYR A 934 26.40 0.53 -9.78
C TYR A 934 27.15 1.47 -10.73
N ILE A 935 27.42 1.02 -11.95
CA ILE A 935 28.21 1.76 -12.94
C ILE A 935 27.31 2.09 -14.15
N PRO A 936 26.83 3.33 -14.30
CA PRO A 936 26.10 3.75 -15.49
C PRO A 936 26.97 3.59 -16.75
N LEU A 937 26.40 3.08 -17.84
CA LEU A 937 27.12 2.90 -19.10
C LEU A 937 26.56 3.83 -20.18
N ALA A 938 27.44 4.58 -20.83
CA ALA A 938 27.06 5.46 -21.93
C ALA A 938 26.66 4.62 -23.17
N CYS A 939 25.58 5.05 -23.82
CA CYS A 939 25.07 4.41 -25.04
C CYS A 939 25.18 5.40 -26.21
N ASP A 940 25.69 4.91 -27.34
CA ASP A 940 25.74 5.62 -28.62
C ASP A 940 24.78 4.91 -29.58
N VAL A 941 23.57 5.46 -29.72
CA VAL A 941 22.45 4.83 -30.46
C VAL A 941 22.28 5.51 -31.81
N THR A 942 22.41 4.74 -32.90
CA THR A 942 22.37 5.25 -34.28
C THR A 942 21.05 5.01 -35.00
N VAL A 943 20.09 4.42 -34.31
CA VAL A 943 18.72 4.12 -34.79
C VAL A 943 17.71 5.02 -34.05
N PRO A 944 16.47 5.22 -34.55
CA PRO A 944 15.47 6.09 -33.91
C PRO A 944 14.83 5.50 -32.64
N SER A 945 15.62 4.83 -31.81
CA SER A 945 15.29 4.23 -30.50
C SER A 945 16.29 4.74 -29.45
N ASP A 946 16.30 4.15 -28.25
CA ASP A 946 17.26 4.49 -27.20
C ASP A 946 17.56 3.24 -26.34
N LEU A 947 18.63 3.30 -25.53
CA LEU A 947 19.08 2.20 -24.67
C LEU A 947 19.29 2.71 -23.23
N VAL A 948 19.01 1.84 -22.25
CA VAL A 948 19.43 1.99 -20.86
C VAL A 948 20.42 0.88 -20.56
N ALA A 949 21.62 1.26 -20.11
CA ALA A 949 22.68 0.30 -19.80
C ALA A 949 23.41 0.65 -18.51
N PHE A 950 23.71 -0.36 -17.70
CA PHE A 950 24.55 -0.21 -16.50
C PHE A 950 25.20 -1.54 -16.14
N ALA A 951 26.31 -1.50 -15.40
CA ALA A 951 26.94 -2.66 -14.82
C ALA A 951 26.73 -2.71 -13.30
N ARG A 952 26.56 -3.93 -12.77
CA ARG A 952 26.77 -4.25 -11.36
C ARG A 952 28.12 -4.95 -11.22
N ARG A 953 28.89 -4.59 -10.20
CA ARG A 953 30.19 -5.20 -9.93
C ARG A 953 30.37 -5.46 -8.43
N SER A 954 30.75 -6.69 -8.08
CA SER A 954 31.08 -7.05 -6.70
C SER A 954 32.57 -7.34 -6.59
N PRO A 955 33.35 -6.50 -5.88
CA PRO A 955 34.74 -6.82 -5.57
C PRO A 955 34.87 -7.86 -4.44
N LYS A 956 33.77 -8.20 -3.75
CA LYS A 956 33.74 -9.14 -2.62
C LYS A 956 33.55 -10.61 -3.04
N ASP A 957 33.08 -10.86 -4.25
CA ASP A 957 32.87 -12.23 -4.74
C ASP A 957 34.19 -12.77 -5.32
N GLU A 958 34.55 -14.02 -5.01
CA GLU A 958 35.71 -14.70 -5.58
C GLU A 958 35.62 -14.68 -7.12
N GLY A 959 36.57 -14.03 -7.80
CA GLY A 959 36.58 -13.88 -9.26
C GLY A 959 36.02 -12.56 -9.81
N GLY A 960 35.53 -11.64 -8.97
CA GLY A 960 35.18 -10.27 -9.38
C GLY A 960 34.04 -10.18 -10.40
N HIS A 961 32.90 -10.82 -10.09
CA HIS A 961 31.75 -10.91 -10.99
C HIS A 961 31.19 -9.55 -11.42
N VAL A 962 30.82 -9.46 -12.70
CA VAL A 962 30.17 -8.30 -13.31
C VAL A 962 28.90 -8.73 -14.03
N ALA A 963 27.82 -7.98 -13.88
CA ALA A 963 26.61 -8.12 -14.69
C ALA A 963 26.28 -6.82 -15.41
N ILE A 964 26.32 -6.81 -16.74
CA ILE A 964 25.87 -5.67 -17.57
C ILE A 964 24.41 -5.89 -17.95
N THR A 965 23.54 -4.94 -17.59
CA THR A 965 22.15 -4.88 -18.04
C THR A 965 22.04 -4.01 -19.28
N LEU A 966 21.28 -4.47 -20.27
CA LEU A 966 20.97 -3.72 -21.48
C LEU A 966 19.48 -3.82 -21.80
N VAL A 967 18.79 -2.68 -21.80
CA VAL A 967 17.34 -2.58 -22.02
C VAL A 967 17.05 -1.54 -23.10
N PRO A 968 16.39 -1.92 -24.21
CA PRO A 968 15.94 -0.96 -25.19
C PRO A 968 14.67 -0.25 -24.76
N ARG A 969 14.53 0.99 -25.23
CA ARG A 969 13.32 1.80 -25.06
C ARG A 969 13.04 2.60 -26.33
N PHE A 970 11.80 3.06 -26.43
CA PHE A 970 11.30 3.77 -27.60
C PHE A 970 11.34 2.95 -28.90
N VAL A 971 11.07 1.64 -28.78
CA VAL A 971 11.22 0.65 -29.85
C VAL A 971 10.06 0.63 -30.85
N ALA A 972 8.99 1.42 -30.65
CA ALA A 972 7.90 1.49 -31.62
C ALA A 972 8.41 1.91 -33.01
N SER A 973 9.42 2.79 -33.08
CA SER A 973 10.02 3.20 -34.35
C SER A 973 10.68 2.05 -35.13
N LEU A 974 11.04 0.96 -34.45
CA LEU A 974 11.67 -0.22 -35.04
C LEU A 974 10.65 -1.32 -35.38
N MET A 975 9.47 -1.30 -34.76
CA MET A 975 8.51 -2.42 -34.79
C MET A 975 7.12 -2.05 -35.34
N TRP A 976 6.74 -0.76 -35.36
CA TRP A 976 5.34 -0.37 -35.55
C TRP A 976 4.77 -0.72 -36.94
N ASP A 977 5.63 -0.61 -37.95
CA ASP A 977 5.28 -0.93 -39.34
C ASP A 977 5.48 -2.41 -39.68
N GLU A 978 6.30 -3.14 -38.91
CA GLU A 978 6.57 -4.58 -39.02
C GLU A 978 6.18 -5.31 -37.73
N PRO A 979 4.87 -5.52 -37.49
CA PRO A 979 4.35 -5.90 -36.18
C PRO A 979 4.62 -7.34 -35.76
N GLU A 980 5.29 -8.14 -36.58
CA GLU A 980 5.76 -9.50 -36.25
C GLU A 980 7.25 -9.52 -35.91
N GLN A 981 7.96 -8.41 -36.11
CA GLN A 981 9.40 -8.31 -35.87
C GLN A 981 9.71 -7.89 -34.43
N TRP A 982 10.60 -8.63 -33.78
CA TRP A 982 11.20 -8.25 -32.50
C TRP A 982 12.39 -7.30 -32.69
N PRO A 983 12.71 -6.41 -31.74
CA PRO A 983 13.81 -5.46 -31.87
C PRO A 983 15.15 -6.15 -31.57
N VAL A 984 15.47 -7.20 -32.32
CA VAL A 984 16.63 -8.08 -32.12
C VAL A 984 17.56 -8.08 -33.34
N GLY A 985 18.84 -8.37 -33.11
CA GLY A 985 19.82 -8.57 -34.16
C GLY A 985 20.53 -7.31 -34.68
N ILE A 986 21.61 -7.55 -35.41
CA ILE A 986 22.53 -6.51 -35.94
C ILE A 986 21.83 -5.62 -36.98
N GLY A 987 20.95 -6.19 -37.81
CA GLY A 987 20.20 -5.42 -38.82
C GLY A 987 19.29 -4.36 -38.20
N THR A 988 18.75 -4.63 -37.02
CA THR A 988 17.80 -3.75 -36.31
C THR A 988 18.51 -2.62 -35.57
N TRP A 989 19.63 -2.92 -34.89
CA TRP A 989 20.36 -1.95 -34.06
C TRP A 989 21.51 -1.25 -34.79
N ALA A 990 21.80 -1.63 -36.03
CA ALA A 990 22.87 -1.09 -36.85
C ALA A 990 24.20 -1.01 -36.07
N THR A 991 24.81 0.17 -36.00
CA THR A 991 26.09 0.41 -35.30
C THR A 991 25.90 0.90 -33.86
N SER A 992 24.68 0.80 -33.30
CA SER A 992 24.40 1.22 -31.92
C SER A 992 25.24 0.41 -30.93
N ARG A 993 25.81 1.08 -29.93
CA ARG A 993 26.81 0.50 -29.04
C ARG A 993 26.74 1.00 -27.60
N VAL A 994 27.20 0.15 -26.69
CA VAL A 994 27.33 0.43 -25.26
C VAL A 994 28.82 0.59 -24.96
N LEU A 995 29.23 1.76 -24.50
CA LEU A 995 30.63 2.06 -24.20
C LEU A 995 31.03 1.42 -22.87
N LEU A 996 32.21 0.81 -22.84
CA LEU A 996 32.77 0.14 -21.67
C LEU A 996 33.96 0.91 -21.11
N PRO A 997 34.00 1.20 -19.80
CA PRO A 997 35.20 1.69 -19.16
C PRO A 997 36.28 0.58 -19.14
N PRO A 998 37.58 0.94 -19.01
CA PRO A 998 38.70 0.01 -19.16
C PRO A 998 38.61 -1.26 -18.30
N GLU A 999 38.16 -1.11 -17.05
CA GLU A 999 37.99 -2.21 -16.11
C GLU A 999 36.93 -3.22 -16.53
N LEU A 1000 35.90 -2.79 -17.25
CA LEU A 1000 34.86 -3.68 -17.78
C LEU A 1000 35.26 -4.25 -19.15
N ALA A 1001 36.07 -3.52 -19.92
CA ALA A 1001 36.56 -3.94 -21.23
C ALA A 1001 37.58 -5.09 -21.15
N ALA A 1002 38.21 -5.31 -19.98
CA ALA A 1002 39.17 -6.38 -19.76
C ALA A 1002 38.54 -7.77 -19.54
N LEU A 1003 37.21 -7.84 -19.39
CA LEU A 1003 36.48 -9.07 -19.09
C LEU A 1003 35.97 -9.74 -20.36
N ARG A 1004 35.59 -11.02 -20.27
CA ARG A 1004 34.80 -11.70 -21.30
C ARG A 1004 33.34 -11.72 -20.89
N TYR A 1005 32.44 -11.46 -21.83
CA TYR A 1005 31.01 -11.42 -21.55
C TYR A 1005 30.25 -12.54 -22.24
N ARG A 1006 29.36 -13.18 -21.49
CA ARG A 1006 28.39 -14.14 -21.99
C ARG A 1006 26.97 -13.65 -21.71
N ASN A 1007 26.08 -13.73 -22.67
CA ASN A 1007 24.68 -13.38 -22.45
C ASN A 1007 24.01 -14.48 -21.61
N VAL A 1008 23.50 -14.13 -20.42
CA VAL A 1008 22.90 -15.06 -19.46
C VAL A 1008 21.65 -15.74 -20.02
N LEU A 1009 20.89 -15.06 -20.87
CA LEU A 1009 19.67 -15.58 -21.48
C LEU A 1009 19.97 -16.53 -22.64
N THR A 1010 20.94 -16.22 -23.50
CA THR A 1010 21.19 -17.01 -24.72
C THR A 1010 22.33 -18.02 -24.56
N GLY A 1011 23.24 -17.80 -23.60
CA GLY A 1011 24.47 -18.57 -23.46
C GLY A 1011 25.50 -18.31 -24.56
N GLN A 1012 25.35 -17.25 -25.36
CA GLN A 1012 26.32 -16.85 -26.38
C GLN A 1012 27.36 -15.88 -25.81
N ASP A 1013 28.60 -16.00 -26.29
CA ASP A 1013 29.63 -14.99 -26.03
C ASP A 1013 29.32 -13.71 -26.80
N VAL A 1014 29.55 -12.57 -26.15
CA VAL A 1014 29.35 -11.24 -26.71
C VAL A 1014 30.72 -10.57 -26.88
N PRO A 1015 31.17 -10.35 -28.13
CA PRO A 1015 32.51 -9.82 -28.37
C PRO A 1015 32.60 -8.35 -27.99
N ILE A 1016 33.73 -7.98 -27.39
CA ILE A 1016 34.11 -6.59 -27.14
C ILE A 1016 34.90 -6.10 -28.35
N VAL A 1017 34.58 -4.89 -28.81
CA VAL A 1017 35.34 -4.20 -29.85
C VAL A 1017 36.10 -3.05 -29.20
N THR A 1018 37.40 -2.97 -29.50
CA THR A 1018 38.29 -1.97 -28.94
C THR A 1018 39.02 -1.24 -30.04
N ASN A 1019 39.09 0.09 -29.93
CA ASN A 1019 40.02 0.93 -30.68
C ASN A 1019 40.94 1.68 -29.69
N PRO A 1020 41.92 2.48 -30.14
CA PRO A 1020 42.84 3.17 -29.22
C PRO A 1020 42.19 4.19 -28.24
N GLN A 1021 40.93 4.59 -28.46
CA GLN A 1021 40.23 5.61 -27.67
C GLN A 1021 39.13 5.02 -26.77
N GLU A 1022 38.46 3.95 -27.21
CA GLU A 1022 37.26 3.42 -26.57
C GLU A 1022 37.10 1.91 -26.81
N SER A 1023 36.39 1.26 -25.88
CA SER A 1023 35.91 -0.13 -25.98
C SER A 1023 34.40 -0.16 -25.89
N TRP A 1024 33.74 -1.05 -26.62
CA TRP A 1024 32.28 -1.14 -26.62
C TRP A 1024 31.75 -2.53 -26.97
N ILE A 1025 30.46 -2.73 -26.67
CA ILE A 1025 29.66 -3.86 -27.15
C ILE A 1025 28.63 -3.34 -28.14
N PHE A 1026 28.46 -4.01 -29.28
CA PHE A 1026 27.36 -3.67 -30.19
C PHE A 1026 26.03 -4.14 -29.62
N ALA A 1027 25.05 -3.23 -29.58
CA ALA A 1027 23.71 -3.55 -29.07
C ALA A 1027 23.06 -4.68 -29.87
N GLY A 1028 23.23 -4.69 -31.20
CA GLY A 1028 22.70 -5.75 -32.05
C GLY A 1028 23.35 -7.13 -31.85
N GLN A 1029 24.52 -7.21 -31.21
CA GLN A 1029 25.14 -8.47 -30.78
C GLN A 1029 24.62 -8.90 -29.41
N ALA A 1030 24.50 -7.97 -28.46
CA ALA A 1030 23.96 -8.26 -27.14
C ALA A 1030 22.47 -8.67 -27.20
N LEU A 1031 21.69 -8.00 -28.05
CA LEU A 1031 20.26 -8.21 -28.28
C LEU A 1031 19.99 -9.09 -29.51
N LYS A 1032 20.88 -10.04 -29.80
CA LYS A 1032 20.83 -10.80 -31.06
C LYS A 1032 19.58 -11.68 -31.17
N ASP A 1033 19.29 -12.43 -30.11
CA ASP A 1033 18.22 -13.45 -30.09
C ASP A 1033 17.12 -13.15 -29.04
N PHE A 1034 17.27 -12.07 -28.26
CA PHE A 1034 16.30 -11.67 -27.22
C PHE A 1034 16.26 -10.14 -27.07
N PRO A 1035 15.09 -9.52 -26.83
CA PRO A 1035 14.92 -8.07 -26.86
C PRO A 1035 15.51 -7.33 -25.65
N VAL A 1036 16.00 -8.03 -24.63
CA VAL A 1036 16.74 -7.48 -23.49
C VAL A 1036 17.96 -8.37 -23.22
N ALA A 1037 18.97 -7.86 -22.52
CA ALA A 1037 20.15 -8.67 -22.19
C ALA A 1037 20.70 -8.42 -20.79
N VAL A 1038 21.16 -9.50 -20.18
CA VAL A 1038 22.09 -9.49 -19.05
C VAL A 1038 23.36 -10.20 -19.50
N LEU A 1039 24.49 -9.50 -19.43
CA LEU A 1039 25.78 -10.04 -19.83
C LEU A 1039 26.60 -10.29 -18.57
N TRP A 1040 27.04 -11.52 -18.39
CA TRP A 1040 27.88 -11.93 -17.28
C TRP A 1040 29.36 -11.83 -17.65
N GLY A 1041 30.11 -11.07 -16.87
CA GLY A 1041 31.53 -10.84 -17.04
C GLY A 1041 32.36 -11.78 -16.18
N THR A 1042 33.31 -12.48 -16.80
CA THR A 1042 34.32 -13.30 -16.11
C THR A 1042 35.73 -12.80 -16.42
N SER A 1043 36.62 -12.87 -15.43
CA SER A 1043 38.06 -12.78 -15.67
C SER A 1043 38.46 -13.93 -16.58
N GLY A 1044 39.14 -13.63 -17.69
CA GLY A 1044 39.51 -14.61 -18.70
C GLY A 1044 40.81 -15.36 -18.43
#